data_AF-C4YEF8-F1
#
_entry.id   AF-C4YEF8-F1
#
_cell.length_a   1.000
_cell.length_b   1.000
_cell.length_c   1.000
_cell.angle_alpha   90.00
_cell.angle_beta   90.00
_cell.angle_gamma   90.00
#
_symmetry.space_group_name_H-M   'P 1'
#
loop_
_entity.id
_entity.type
_entity.pdbx_description
1 polymer ?
#
loop_
_entity_poly.entity_id
_entity_poly.type
_entity_poly.pdbx_seq_one_letter_code
_entity_poly.pdbx_strand_id
1 'polypeptide(L)'
;MLLSKLFTLSVIIVGATADFHLRNQVIVNHGYSDISDEIFDNLSREDGDFINFNINKVQIANGSACDKCKSRIINAKNLVEQNPDKEHLVGLLLFKNCLNTQWREACQWTDFFVTTSSRNEQRFNDDGPDAGISSISNVNFYDNDFLQIIKRFNTSSEYDLETYCYFKGNKACKLPATPNVTELFDLESWWPKKDSKYNKPPVYTNNSETFNVLHASDFHIQLDYKLGAEGNCTSVPCGTSSSYSKDAPGKTYNFTDYYKSFNSDVSGNDISFYPDSHYDENAKFSKGDYYDFPQYFGWSFNKAPATSFGAYLSDAPYLLVNNSIVEMKKLHQEKNFESIIFTGDSFSHNGELANPDELKFSEAAIFNSINHYLNGVQVFPALGNHDTMFRYAEVAPRIYVSNASYYWNEDYVTDLWVNNGWFDKKDADAIKTHYTGYSFTTKRGLKVIGLNSNFYYGDNLWSYGETTTKPDKFGIWKFLIDELVDSESHGQRVWILAHIPSNNYDVLPIQSHIFAAIVKRFSPYTIANLFFGHTHRTQYSVYYSTNDTSKIEDALTVSWVNPSVTPYTNFNPGFRYYEVENESFNIRNSFSYYFDLNGTFTNSGNEPTWKLEYSARESYDPKGTWPKDAPLNGTFWHSYVSKYLWNTTDTHFNQKFMNNKYRQSPLTPNCTTAKNALDNKCFNDNNCFLYFLSDDNINCQKG
;
A
#
# COMPACT_ATOMS: atom_id res chain seq x y z
N MET A 1 -34.69 74.66 18.46
CA MET A 1 -35.28 75.20 19.71
C MET A 1 -36.02 74.07 20.42
N LEU A 2 -35.53 73.78 21.63
CA LEU A 2 -36.10 73.06 22.77
C LEU A 2 -37.01 71.81 22.57
N LEU A 3 -36.41 70.69 22.97
CA LEU A 3 -37.03 69.53 23.62
C LEU A 3 -37.37 69.81 25.10
N SER A 4 -38.11 68.85 25.68
CA SER A 4 -38.06 68.34 27.07
C SER A 4 -39.15 68.88 28.01
N LYS A 5 -39.72 68.11 28.94
CA LYS A 5 -39.68 66.68 29.34
C LYS A 5 -40.81 66.55 30.36
N LEU A 6 -41.56 65.45 30.38
CA LEU A 6 -42.36 65.09 31.57
C LEU A 6 -42.23 63.59 31.89
N PHE A 7 -41.80 63.37 33.13
CA PHE A 7 -41.97 62.25 34.07
C PHE A 7 -42.65 60.95 33.62
N THR A 8 -42.10 59.84 34.11
CA THR A 8 -42.91 58.71 34.59
C THR A 8 -42.20 57.94 35.70
N LEU A 9 -43.03 57.55 36.67
CA LEU A 9 -42.72 56.90 37.94
C LEU A 9 -42.80 55.37 37.80
N SER A 10 -42.05 54.70 38.67
CA SER A 10 -41.78 53.26 38.81
C SER A 10 -43.00 52.34 39.03
N VAL A 11 -42.93 51.08 38.55
CA VAL A 11 -43.39 49.87 39.26
C VAL A 11 -42.51 48.67 38.86
N ILE A 12 -42.09 47.91 39.88
CA ILE A 12 -41.26 46.70 39.84
C ILE A 12 -42.13 45.47 39.53
N ILE A 13 -41.71 44.64 38.57
CA ILE A 13 -42.07 43.20 38.52
C ILE A 13 -40.79 42.41 38.23
N VAL A 14 -40.49 41.49 39.15
CA VAL A 14 -39.45 40.47 39.05
C VAL A 14 -39.86 39.49 37.96
N GLY A 15 -39.24 39.59 36.78
CA GLY A 15 -39.29 38.58 35.74
C GLY A 15 -37.97 37.85 35.71
N ALA A 16 -38.00 36.52 35.86
CA ALA A 16 -36.85 35.66 35.66
C ALA A 16 -36.23 35.94 34.28
N THR A 17 -35.05 36.54 34.26
CA THR A 17 -34.19 36.54 33.09
C THR A 17 -33.63 35.13 32.97
N ALA A 18 -34.37 34.27 32.26
CA ALA A 18 -33.70 33.22 31.52
C ALA A 18 -32.75 33.94 30.57
N ASP A 19 -31.46 33.92 30.87
CA ASP A 19 -30.44 34.26 29.89
C ASP A 19 -30.64 33.28 28.73
N PHE A 20 -31.33 33.78 27.72
CA PHE A 20 -31.45 33.16 26.42
C PHE A 20 -30.06 33.28 25.78
N HIS A 21 -29.12 32.46 26.26
CA HIS A 21 -27.97 32.13 25.45
C HIS A 21 -28.53 31.50 24.19
N LEU A 22 -28.55 32.28 23.11
CA LEU A 22 -28.53 31.79 21.74
C LEU A 22 -27.56 30.60 21.72
N ARG A 23 -28.10 29.38 21.78
CA ARG A 23 -27.32 28.19 21.41
C ARG A 23 -26.92 28.47 19.97
N ASN A 24 -25.62 28.68 19.78
CA ASN A 24 -25.00 28.89 18.47
C ASN A 24 -25.66 27.95 17.46
N GLN A 25 -26.09 28.49 16.32
CA GLN A 25 -26.38 27.66 15.14
C GLN A 25 -25.07 26.92 14.82
N VAL A 26 -24.98 25.66 15.21
CA VAL A 26 -23.81 24.82 14.91
C VAL A 26 -24.01 24.21 13.53
N ILE A 27 -23.73 24.99 12.50
CA ILE A 27 -23.29 24.47 11.20
C ILE A 27 -22.00 25.22 10.87
N VAL A 28 -20.88 24.76 11.42
CA VAL A 28 -19.56 25.21 10.95
C VAL A 28 -19.34 24.51 9.62
N ASN A 29 -19.73 25.19 8.55
CA ASN A 29 -19.53 24.75 7.20
C ASN A 29 -18.11 25.18 6.79
N HIS A 30 -17.16 24.23 6.73
CA HIS A 30 -15.88 24.45 6.04
C HIS A 30 -16.10 24.41 4.52
N GLY A 31 -16.93 25.33 3.99
CA GLY A 31 -17.03 25.64 2.56
C GLY A 31 -17.49 24.55 1.60
N TYR A 32 -17.86 23.35 2.07
CA TYR A 32 -18.35 22.25 1.25
C TYR A 32 -19.56 21.62 1.93
N SER A 33 -20.73 21.67 1.29
CA SER A 33 -21.88 20.86 1.68
C SER A 33 -21.52 19.37 1.61
N ASP A 34 -21.73 18.63 2.70
CA ASP A 34 -21.44 17.20 2.81
C ASP A 34 -22.72 16.36 2.77
N ILE A 35 -22.63 15.11 2.31
CA ILE A 35 -23.76 14.18 2.30
C ILE A 35 -24.26 13.84 3.72
N SER A 36 -23.41 13.99 4.73
CA SER A 36 -23.80 13.86 6.13
C SER A 36 -24.54 15.09 6.65
N ASP A 37 -24.48 16.24 5.98
CA ASP A 37 -25.26 17.42 6.38
C ASP A 37 -26.75 17.11 6.34
N GLU A 38 -27.22 16.37 5.34
CA GLU A 38 -28.61 15.89 5.28
C GLU A 38 -28.95 14.95 6.46
N ILE A 39 -27.99 14.15 6.93
CA ILE A 39 -28.16 13.30 8.12
C ILE A 39 -28.28 14.18 9.36
N PHE A 40 -27.42 15.19 9.51
CA PHE A 40 -27.44 16.13 10.64
C PHE A 40 -28.70 17.01 10.65
N ASP A 41 -29.16 17.45 9.49
CA ASP A 41 -30.34 18.31 9.31
C ASP A 41 -31.64 17.55 9.59
N ASN A 42 -31.66 16.23 9.34
CA ASN A 42 -32.80 15.36 9.61
C ASN A 42 -32.82 14.77 11.03
N LEU A 43 -31.83 15.08 11.88
CA LEU A 43 -31.82 14.59 13.26
C LEU A 43 -33.03 15.11 14.05
N SER A 44 -33.57 14.26 14.91
CA SER A 44 -34.53 14.72 15.91
C SER A 44 -33.86 15.76 16.82
N ARG A 45 -34.66 16.63 17.44
CA ARG A 45 -34.12 17.63 18.36
C ARG A 45 -33.36 16.99 19.52
N GLU A 46 -33.81 15.84 20.01
CA GLU A 46 -33.15 15.10 21.09
C GLU A 46 -31.78 14.59 20.66
N ASP A 47 -31.68 14.00 19.47
CA ASP A 47 -30.42 13.45 18.94
C ASP A 47 -29.42 14.56 18.63
N GLY A 48 -29.89 15.66 18.04
CA GLY A 48 -29.07 16.85 17.82
C GLY A 48 -28.56 17.46 19.13
N ASP A 49 -29.39 17.50 20.17
CA ASP A 49 -28.99 17.98 21.50
C ASP A 49 -27.97 17.04 22.16
N PHE A 50 -28.11 15.71 21.99
CA PHE A 50 -27.13 14.72 22.45
C PHE A 50 -25.75 14.95 21.82
N ILE A 51 -25.69 15.11 20.49
CA ILE A 51 -24.43 15.36 19.77
C ILE A 51 -23.81 16.67 20.24
N ASN A 52 -24.58 17.76 20.26
CA ASN A 52 -24.08 19.08 20.64
C ASN A 52 -23.60 19.14 22.10
N PHE A 53 -24.22 18.39 23.00
CA PHE A 53 -23.81 18.31 24.41
C PHE A 53 -22.50 17.56 24.61
N ASN A 54 -22.24 16.53 23.79
CA ASN A 54 -21.11 15.64 23.96
C ASN A 54 -19.92 15.95 23.03
N ILE A 55 -20.10 16.66 21.92
CA ILE A 55 -19.05 16.90 20.91
C ILE A 55 -17.79 17.61 21.45
N ASN A 56 -17.96 18.46 22.47
CA ASN A 56 -16.84 19.14 23.14
C ASN A 56 -16.30 18.38 24.36
N LYS A 57 -16.89 17.23 24.70
CA LYS A 57 -16.51 16.40 25.85
C LYS A 57 -15.69 15.17 25.45
N VAL A 58 -15.75 14.77 24.18
CA VAL A 58 -14.96 13.64 23.68
C VAL A 58 -13.47 13.91 23.74
N GLN A 59 -13.05 15.16 23.57
CA GLN A 59 -11.64 15.55 23.69
C GLN A 59 -11.45 16.51 24.86
N ILE A 60 -10.31 16.42 25.54
CA ILE A 60 -9.94 17.42 26.53
C ILE A 60 -9.63 18.77 25.86
N ALA A 61 -10.06 19.86 26.49
CA ALA A 61 -9.83 21.21 25.97
C ALA A 61 -8.33 21.60 26.03
N ASN A 62 -7.67 21.30 27.15
CA ASN A 62 -6.28 21.65 27.42
C ASN A 62 -5.43 20.38 27.50
N GLY A 63 -4.47 20.24 26.58
CA GLY A 63 -3.56 19.09 26.49
C GLY A 63 -2.76 19.14 25.19
N SER A 64 -1.74 18.29 25.08
CA SER A 64 -0.99 18.11 23.83
C SER A 64 -1.89 17.49 22.74
N ALA A 65 -1.43 17.50 21.49
CA ALA A 65 -2.14 16.80 20.40
C ALA A 65 -2.33 15.31 20.74
N CYS A 66 -1.33 14.69 21.35
CA CYS A 66 -1.39 13.31 21.82
C CYS A 66 -2.49 13.13 22.87
N ASP A 67 -2.54 13.97 23.90
CA ASP A 67 -3.56 13.85 24.97
C ASP A 67 -4.99 14.04 24.42
N LYS A 68 -5.16 14.95 23.46
CA LYS A 68 -6.44 15.15 22.77
C LYS A 68 -6.86 13.93 21.96
N CYS A 69 -5.93 13.30 21.25
CA CYS A 69 -6.20 12.08 20.51
C CYS A 69 -6.53 10.90 21.43
N LYS A 70 -5.73 10.68 22.50
CA LYS A 70 -5.97 9.60 23.47
C LYS A 70 -7.31 9.77 24.17
N SER A 71 -7.61 10.98 24.67
CA SER A 71 -8.90 11.28 25.30
C SER A 71 -10.08 11.11 24.35
N ARG A 72 -9.94 11.42 23.05
CA ARG A 72 -10.96 11.15 22.02
C ARG A 72 -11.41 9.70 22.08
N ILE A 73 -10.46 8.75 22.04
CA ILE A 73 -10.74 7.32 21.98
C ILE A 73 -11.31 6.81 23.31
N ILE A 74 -10.71 7.23 24.43
CA ILE A 74 -11.17 6.83 25.78
C ILE A 74 -12.61 7.31 26.02
N ASN A 75 -12.89 8.58 25.77
CA ASN A 75 -14.21 9.15 26.01
C ASN A 75 -15.24 8.67 25.00
N ALA A 76 -14.83 8.41 23.75
CA ALA A 76 -15.70 7.78 22.75
C ALA A 76 -16.17 6.42 23.24
N LYS A 77 -15.25 5.56 23.69
CA LYS A 77 -15.58 4.24 24.22
C LYS A 77 -16.54 4.33 25.42
N ASN A 78 -16.21 5.19 26.40
CA ASN A 78 -17.06 5.42 27.57
C ASN A 78 -18.47 5.90 27.17
N LEU A 79 -18.58 6.77 26.16
CA LEU A 79 -19.86 7.30 25.72
C LEU A 79 -20.71 6.23 25.04
N VAL A 80 -20.10 5.35 24.24
CA VAL A 80 -20.76 4.17 23.63
C VAL A 80 -21.26 3.23 24.73
N GLU A 81 -20.41 2.88 25.70
CA GLU A 81 -20.77 1.96 26.80
C GLU A 81 -21.89 2.50 27.69
N GLN A 82 -21.95 3.82 27.91
CA GLN A 82 -22.99 4.47 28.72
C GLN A 82 -24.32 4.65 27.98
N ASN A 83 -24.32 4.61 26.65
CA ASN A 83 -25.49 4.89 25.82
C ASN A 83 -25.63 3.85 24.68
N PRO A 84 -25.87 2.56 25.01
CA PRO A 84 -25.93 1.47 24.03
C PRO A 84 -27.09 1.59 23.03
N ASP A 85 -28.10 2.41 23.31
CA ASP A 85 -29.20 2.75 22.40
C ASP A 85 -28.84 3.90 21.44
N LYS A 86 -27.76 4.64 21.72
CA LYS A 86 -27.33 5.85 20.98
C LYS A 86 -25.94 5.72 20.36
N GLU A 87 -25.42 4.51 20.18
CA GLU A 87 -24.08 4.25 19.62
C GLU A 87 -23.89 4.92 18.24
N HIS A 88 -24.94 4.91 17.43
CA HIS A 88 -24.97 5.53 16.12
C HIS A 88 -24.79 7.07 16.18
N LEU A 89 -25.35 7.70 17.21
CA LEU A 89 -25.14 9.12 17.48
C LEU A 89 -23.72 9.41 17.94
N VAL A 90 -23.06 8.46 18.63
CA VAL A 90 -21.65 8.58 18.99
C VAL A 90 -20.77 8.50 17.73
N GLY A 91 -21.02 7.56 16.83
CA GLY A 91 -20.34 7.50 15.53
C GLY A 91 -20.48 8.80 14.74
N LEU A 92 -21.70 9.32 14.64
CA LEU A 92 -22.00 10.58 13.95
C LEU A 92 -21.33 11.80 14.63
N LEU A 93 -21.32 11.83 15.96
CA LEU A 93 -20.63 12.85 16.74
C LEU A 93 -19.11 12.84 16.50
N LEU A 94 -18.49 11.66 16.42
CA LEU A 94 -17.06 11.54 16.18
C LEU A 94 -16.69 11.96 14.75
N PHE A 95 -17.53 11.64 13.77
CA PHE A 95 -17.35 12.12 12.40
C PHE A 95 -17.43 13.66 12.34
N LYS A 96 -18.45 14.26 12.98
CA LYS A 96 -18.57 15.72 13.10
C LYS A 96 -17.37 16.36 13.81
N ASN A 97 -16.88 15.72 14.87
CA ASN A 97 -15.69 16.19 15.59
C ASN A 97 -14.45 16.19 14.66
N CYS A 98 -14.30 15.16 13.82
CA CYS A 98 -13.22 15.12 12.84
C CYS A 98 -13.33 16.28 11.84
N LEU A 99 -14.51 16.49 11.23
CA LEU A 99 -14.75 17.55 10.25
C LEU A 99 -14.50 18.97 10.79
N ASN A 100 -14.64 19.19 12.10
CA ASN A 100 -14.30 20.46 12.74
C ASN A 100 -12.78 20.73 12.83
N THR A 101 -11.96 19.70 12.64
CA THR A 101 -10.50 19.75 12.86
C THR A 101 -9.67 19.36 11.65
N GLN A 102 -10.25 18.65 10.70
CA GLN A 102 -9.62 18.11 9.50
C GLN A 102 -10.54 18.30 8.29
N TRP A 103 -9.96 18.20 7.11
CA TRP A 103 -10.70 18.24 5.84
C TRP A 103 -11.40 16.89 5.60
N ARG A 104 -12.47 16.91 4.79
CA ARG A 104 -13.40 15.78 4.63
C ARG A 104 -12.71 14.46 4.34
N GLU A 105 -11.89 14.40 3.30
CA GLU A 105 -11.35 13.10 2.91
C GLU A 105 -10.43 12.59 4.02
N ALA A 106 -9.61 13.41 4.69
CA ALA A 106 -8.83 12.94 5.83
C ALA A 106 -9.70 12.24 6.88
N CYS A 107 -10.88 12.78 7.22
CA CYS A 107 -11.82 12.10 8.11
C CYS A 107 -12.35 10.77 7.53
N GLN A 108 -12.52 10.71 6.21
CA GLN A 108 -12.93 9.51 5.53
C GLN A 108 -11.85 8.42 5.49
N TRP A 109 -10.59 8.83 5.32
CA TRP A 109 -9.41 7.96 5.22
C TRP A 109 -8.90 7.50 6.58
N THR A 110 -9.03 8.32 7.63
CA THR A 110 -8.44 8.01 8.94
C THR A 110 -9.36 7.15 9.79
N ASP A 111 -10.64 7.53 9.88
CA ASP A 111 -11.54 7.01 10.91
C ASP A 111 -12.95 6.64 10.38
N PHE A 112 -13.43 7.13 9.23
CA PHE A 112 -14.82 6.95 8.81
C PHE A 112 -15.00 6.62 7.32
N PHE A 113 -15.16 5.36 6.95
CA PHE A 113 -15.36 5.00 5.55
C PHE A 113 -16.78 5.38 5.06
N VAL A 114 -16.88 6.46 4.28
CA VAL A 114 -18.15 7.10 3.88
C VAL A 114 -18.22 7.24 2.34
N THR A 115 -19.23 6.66 1.68
CA THR A 115 -19.54 6.83 0.23
C THR A 115 -20.85 7.59 -0.01
N THR A 116 -21.03 8.11 -1.23
CA THR A 116 -22.05 9.12 -1.57
C THR A 116 -23.43 8.55 -1.91
N SER A 117 -24.29 8.37 -0.90
CA SER A 117 -25.68 8.86 -0.91
C SER A 117 -26.24 8.93 0.52
N SER A 118 -27.29 9.72 0.73
CA SER A 118 -27.82 10.13 2.04
C SER A 118 -28.92 9.20 2.55
N ARG A 119 -28.58 8.10 3.23
CA ARG A 119 -29.54 7.31 4.02
C ARG A 119 -28.88 6.64 5.22
N ASN A 120 -29.43 6.89 6.42
CA ASN A 120 -29.10 6.16 7.63
C ASN A 120 -30.10 4.99 7.77
N GLU A 121 -29.80 3.86 7.13
CA GLU A 121 -30.70 2.69 7.13
C GLU A 121 -30.56 1.87 8.42
N GLN A 122 -31.68 1.26 8.85
CA GLN A 122 -31.70 0.34 9.99
C GLN A 122 -30.98 -0.97 9.60
N ARG A 123 -30.30 -1.62 10.56
CA ARG A 123 -29.52 -2.86 10.37
C ARG A 123 -30.16 -3.85 9.39
N PHE A 124 -29.34 -4.53 8.60
CA PHE A 124 -29.79 -5.71 7.85
C PHE A 124 -30.32 -6.75 8.86
N ASN A 125 -31.39 -7.47 8.51
CA ASN A 125 -32.12 -8.36 9.42
C ASN A 125 -31.36 -9.67 9.75
N ASP A 126 -30.05 -9.59 10.03
CA ASP A 126 -29.20 -10.74 10.34
C ASP A 126 -28.67 -10.65 11.80
N ASP A 127 -28.53 -11.81 12.45
CA ASP A 127 -28.08 -11.94 13.84
C ASP A 127 -26.55 -11.75 13.96
N GLY A 128 -26.02 -10.56 13.68
CA GLY A 128 -24.58 -10.24 13.80
C GLY A 128 -24.22 -8.77 13.51
N PRO A 129 -23.01 -8.29 13.85
CA PRO A 129 -22.52 -7.00 13.37
C PRO A 129 -22.14 -7.09 11.89
N ASP A 130 -22.49 -6.05 11.14
CA ASP A 130 -22.16 -5.93 9.71
C ASP A 130 -20.96 -4.98 9.56
N ALA A 131 -20.04 -5.30 8.63
CA ALA A 131 -18.96 -4.39 8.24
C ALA A 131 -19.05 -4.03 6.76
N GLY A 132 -18.75 -2.76 6.45
CA GLY A 132 -18.73 -2.24 5.09
C GLY A 132 -20.07 -1.78 4.52
N ILE A 133 -20.10 -1.48 3.22
CA ILE A 133 -21.22 -0.83 2.53
C ILE A 133 -21.56 -1.65 1.26
N SER A 134 -22.83 -1.97 1.08
CA SER A 134 -23.34 -2.83 0.00
C SER A 134 -23.44 -2.18 -1.40
N SER A 135 -23.20 -0.86 -1.51
CA SER A 135 -23.19 -0.11 -2.78
C SER A 135 -22.39 1.19 -2.66
N ILE A 136 -22.10 1.87 -3.78
CA ILE A 136 -21.39 3.17 -3.86
C ILE A 136 -22.17 4.32 -3.16
N SER A 137 -23.32 4.01 -2.54
CA SER A 137 -24.38 4.97 -2.26
C SER A 137 -25.00 4.90 -0.85
N ASN A 138 -24.39 4.38 0.22
CA ASN A 138 -25.02 4.45 1.55
C ASN A 138 -24.02 4.65 2.70
N VAL A 139 -24.39 5.46 3.70
CA VAL A 139 -23.60 5.68 4.92
C VAL A 139 -24.37 5.12 6.11
N ASN A 140 -23.85 4.06 6.73
CA ASN A 140 -24.49 3.47 7.89
C ASN A 140 -23.78 3.94 9.18
N PHE A 141 -24.44 4.77 9.99
CA PHE A 141 -23.93 5.12 11.32
C PHE A 141 -24.46 4.18 12.41
N TYR A 142 -25.50 3.36 12.14
CA TYR A 142 -25.96 2.31 13.06
C TYR A 142 -24.95 1.19 13.25
N ASP A 143 -24.18 0.89 12.22
CA ASP A 143 -23.05 -0.02 12.31
C ASP A 143 -21.95 0.40 11.32
N ASN A 144 -20.73 0.59 11.83
CA ASN A 144 -19.54 0.91 11.04
C ASN A 144 -18.27 0.43 11.73
N ASP A 145 -17.22 0.25 10.94
CA ASP A 145 -15.95 -0.34 11.35
C ASP A 145 -15.31 0.41 12.52
N PHE A 146 -15.32 1.74 12.48
CA PHE A 146 -14.73 2.54 13.55
C PHE A 146 -15.47 2.40 14.87
N LEU A 147 -16.81 2.39 14.84
CA LEU A 147 -17.61 2.13 16.03
C LEU A 147 -17.29 0.74 16.61
N GLN A 148 -17.12 -0.29 15.77
CA GLN A 148 -16.75 -1.63 16.22
C GLN A 148 -15.36 -1.68 16.88
N ILE A 149 -14.42 -0.89 16.37
CA ILE A 149 -13.07 -0.77 16.91
C ILE A 149 -13.08 0.00 18.22
N ILE A 150 -13.81 1.12 18.32
CA ILE A 150 -13.95 1.90 19.56
C ILE A 150 -14.49 1.03 20.70
N LYS A 151 -15.51 0.20 20.44
CA LYS A 151 -16.07 -0.74 21.44
C LYS A 151 -15.03 -1.71 21.97
N ARG A 152 -14.10 -2.15 21.12
CA ARG A 152 -13.07 -3.15 21.46
C ARG A 152 -11.75 -2.53 21.91
N PHE A 153 -11.59 -1.22 21.78
CA PHE A 153 -10.33 -0.53 22.01
C PHE A 153 -9.84 -0.76 23.44
N ASN A 154 -8.61 -1.21 23.61
CA ASN A 154 -7.96 -1.39 24.89
C ASN A 154 -7.46 -0.03 25.43
N THR A 155 -8.38 0.75 25.97
CA THR A 155 -8.13 2.08 26.52
C THR A 155 -7.26 2.09 27.78
N SER A 156 -6.95 0.93 28.34
CA SER A 156 -6.01 0.78 29.47
C SER A 156 -4.55 0.66 29.01
N SER A 157 -4.31 0.40 27.73
CA SER A 157 -2.97 0.28 27.14
C SER A 157 -2.54 1.61 26.53
N GLU A 158 -1.55 2.25 27.15
CA GLU A 158 -0.92 3.44 26.58
C GLU A 158 -0.30 3.15 25.21
N TYR A 159 0.24 1.95 24.99
CA TYR A 159 0.81 1.56 23.69
C TYR A 159 -0.26 1.53 22.58
N ASP A 160 -1.43 0.92 22.84
CA ASP A 160 -2.50 0.85 21.83
C ASP A 160 -3.03 2.24 21.48
N LEU A 161 -3.19 3.11 22.49
CA LEU A 161 -3.61 4.49 22.31
C LEU A 161 -2.58 5.32 21.53
N GLU A 162 -1.31 5.26 21.93
CA GLU A 162 -0.23 6.04 21.29
C GLU A 162 0.06 5.56 19.86
N THR A 163 0.01 4.26 19.62
CA THR A 163 0.18 3.68 18.28
C THR A 163 -0.94 4.12 17.34
N TYR A 164 -2.19 4.01 17.78
CA TYR A 164 -3.32 4.50 16.99
C TYR A 164 -3.22 6.02 16.74
N CYS A 165 -2.86 6.80 17.75
CA CYS A 165 -2.70 8.26 17.60
C CYS A 165 -1.47 8.66 16.75
N TYR A 166 -0.47 7.79 16.60
CA TYR A 166 0.63 8.00 15.68
C TYR A 166 0.20 7.77 14.23
N PHE A 167 -0.41 6.63 13.93
CA PHE A 167 -0.77 6.24 12.56
C PHE A 167 -2.06 6.91 12.07
N LYS A 168 -3.16 6.84 12.82
CA LYS A 168 -4.47 7.38 12.44
C LYS A 168 -4.72 8.79 12.97
N GLY A 169 -4.04 9.19 14.04
CA GLY A 169 -4.15 10.51 14.66
C GLY A 169 -3.27 11.61 14.05
N ASN A 170 -2.87 11.51 12.78
CA ASN A 170 -1.95 12.46 12.12
C ASN A 170 -0.66 12.71 12.92
N LYS A 171 -0.02 11.63 13.40
CA LYS A 171 1.21 11.69 14.20
C LYS A 171 1.09 12.56 15.47
N ALA A 172 -0.09 12.60 16.07
CA ALA A 172 -0.37 13.38 17.28
C ALA A 172 0.47 12.93 18.48
N CYS A 173 0.70 11.62 18.61
CA CYS A 173 1.65 11.04 19.56
C CYS A 173 2.98 10.72 18.87
N LYS A 174 4.05 10.63 19.65
CA LYS A 174 5.30 10.01 19.16
C LYS A 174 5.07 8.51 19.01
N LEU A 175 5.79 7.86 18.10
CA LEU A 175 5.77 6.40 18.00
C LEU A 175 6.26 5.81 19.34
N PRO A 176 5.44 5.03 20.06
CA PRO A 176 5.87 4.41 21.31
C PRO A 176 6.93 3.35 21.03
N ALA A 177 7.78 3.07 22.04
CA ALA A 177 8.70 1.96 21.94
C ALA A 177 7.92 0.65 21.87
N THR A 178 8.27 -0.21 20.91
CA THR A 178 7.63 -1.52 20.74
C THR A 178 7.93 -2.40 21.94
N PRO A 179 6.92 -2.96 22.62
CA PRO A 179 7.14 -3.88 23.73
C PRO A 179 7.84 -5.14 23.23
N ASN A 180 8.53 -5.87 24.13
CA ASN A 180 9.12 -7.15 23.79
C ASN A 180 7.99 -8.15 23.47
N VAL A 181 7.71 -8.35 22.18
CA VAL A 181 6.61 -9.20 21.72
C VAL A 181 6.76 -10.65 22.15
N THR A 182 8.01 -11.13 22.34
CA THR A 182 8.28 -12.49 22.79
C THR A 182 7.77 -12.71 24.20
N GLU A 183 8.05 -11.76 25.10
CA GLU A 183 7.57 -11.81 26.49
C GLU A 183 6.08 -11.49 26.58
N LEU A 184 5.61 -10.50 25.79
CA LEU A 184 4.23 -10.04 25.84
C LEU A 184 3.22 -11.12 25.42
N PHE A 185 3.58 -11.96 24.43
CA PHE A 185 2.67 -12.96 23.86
C PHE A 185 3.12 -14.40 24.08
N ASP A 186 4.21 -14.62 24.82
CA ASP A 186 4.86 -15.92 24.97
C ASP A 186 5.08 -16.59 23.60
N LEU A 187 5.69 -15.85 22.65
CA LEU A 187 5.79 -16.29 21.24
C LEU A 187 6.52 -17.63 21.08
N GLU A 188 7.44 -17.97 21.99
CA GLU A 188 8.15 -19.25 21.95
C GLU A 188 7.19 -20.44 22.14
N SER A 189 6.03 -20.25 22.77
CA SER A 189 5.00 -21.27 22.90
C SER A 189 4.22 -21.53 21.61
N TRP A 190 4.32 -20.64 20.61
CA TRP A 190 3.55 -20.75 19.36
C TRP A 190 4.11 -21.80 18.41
N TRP A 191 5.36 -22.24 18.60
CA TRP A 191 6.02 -23.21 17.73
C TRP A 191 6.94 -24.17 18.49
N PRO A 192 7.27 -25.34 17.90
CA PRO A 192 8.26 -26.24 18.48
C PRO A 192 9.65 -25.60 18.59
N LYS A 193 10.44 -26.02 19.56
CA LYS A 193 11.84 -25.57 19.70
C LYS A 193 12.66 -25.91 18.46
N LYS A 194 13.48 -24.95 18.01
CA LYS A 194 14.37 -25.13 16.87
C LYS A 194 15.47 -26.15 17.17
N ASP A 195 15.53 -27.23 16.39
CA ASP A 195 16.65 -28.16 16.41
C ASP A 195 17.93 -27.50 15.87
N SER A 196 19.07 -27.83 16.47
CA SER A 196 20.41 -27.45 16.04
C SER A 196 20.67 -27.63 14.54
N LYS A 197 20.11 -28.67 13.91
CA LYS A 197 20.26 -28.93 12.47
C LYS A 197 19.61 -27.85 11.60
N TYR A 198 18.58 -27.17 12.10
CA TYR A 198 17.83 -26.13 11.38
C TYR A 198 18.50 -24.75 11.47
N ASN A 199 19.64 -24.62 12.16
CA ASN A 199 20.41 -23.38 12.22
C ASN A 199 21.25 -23.10 10.96
N LYS A 200 21.30 -24.05 10.02
CA LYS A 200 22.05 -23.92 8.77
C LYS A 200 21.15 -24.30 7.60
N PRO A 201 21.40 -23.75 6.39
CA PRO A 201 20.71 -24.23 5.19
C PRO A 201 20.96 -25.74 5.00
N PRO A 202 20.01 -26.49 4.40
CA PRO A 202 20.25 -27.88 4.05
C PRO A 202 21.43 -28.00 3.08
N VAL A 203 22.17 -29.10 3.16
CA VAL A 203 23.31 -29.38 2.26
C VAL A 203 22.79 -30.15 1.05
N TYR A 204 23.00 -29.58 -0.13
CA TYR A 204 22.54 -30.12 -1.40
C TYR A 204 23.70 -30.62 -2.23
N THR A 205 23.54 -31.77 -2.88
CA THR A 205 24.60 -32.40 -3.66
C THR A 205 24.57 -32.02 -5.14
N ASN A 206 23.45 -31.50 -5.66
CA ASN A 206 23.33 -31.11 -7.07
C ASN A 206 22.59 -29.77 -7.28
N ASN A 207 23.13 -28.67 -6.72
CA ASN A 207 22.61 -27.30 -6.95
C ASN A 207 23.14 -26.62 -8.23
N SER A 208 23.77 -27.37 -9.14
CA SER A 208 24.32 -26.78 -10.36
C SER A 208 23.24 -26.39 -11.37
N GLU A 209 22.11 -27.12 -11.36
CA GLU A 209 20.95 -26.85 -12.21
C GLU A 209 20.13 -25.67 -11.69
N THR A 210 19.65 -24.85 -12.63
CA THR A 210 18.84 -23.67 -12.34
C THR A 210 17.56 -23.67 -13.15
N PHE A 211 16.54 -22.98 -12.63
CA PHE A 211 15.32 -22.66 -13.35
C PHE A 211 14.98 -21.18 -13.15
N ASN A 212 14.09 -20.64 -13.98
CA ASN A 212 13.78 -19.21 -13.98
C ASN A 212 12.35 -18.96 -13.46
N VAL A 213 12.21 -17.90 -12.65
CA VAL A 213 10.92 -17.44 -12.11
C VAL A 213 10.78 -15.95 -12.38
N LEU A 214 9.67 -15.55 -13.01
CA LEU A 214 9.34 -14.15 -13.25
C LEU A 214 8.69 -13.53 -12.01
N HIS A 215 8.92 -12.24 -11.75
CA HIS A 215 8.27 -11.48 -10.70
C HIS A 215 7.77 -10.15 -11.25
N ALA A 216 6.46 -9.98 -11.24
CA ALA A 216 5.76 -8.77 -11.65
C ALA A 216 4.90 -8.27 -10.48
N SER A 217 4.70 -6.96 -10.37
CA SER A 217 3.95 -6.34 -9.28
C SER A 217 3.53 -4.93 -9.67
N ASP A 218 2.54 -4.38 -8.95
CA ASP A 218 2.17 -2.96 -8.97
C ASP A 218 1.93 -2.47 -10.42
N PHE A 219 0.97 -3.11 -11.10
CA PHE A 219 0.57 -2.69 -12.45
C PHE A 219 -0.20 -1.38 -12.42
N HIS A 220 -1.09 -1.22 -11.43
CA HIS A 220 -1.97 -0.06 -11.27
C HIS A 220 -2.57 0.38 -12.61
N ILE A 221 -3.48 -0.42 -13.14
CA ILE A 221 -4.15 -0.06 -14.38
C ILE A 221 -5.06 1.14 -14.16
N GLN A 222 -4.82 2.21 -14.91
CA GLN A 222 -5.61 3.43 -14.86
C GLN A 222 -6.69 3.39 -15.93
N LEU A 223 -7.88 2.95 -15.53
CA LEU A 223 -9.03 2.74 -16.43
C LEU A 223 -9.57 4.05 -17.04
N ASP A 224 -9.41 5.16 -16.32
CA ASP A 224 -9.81 6.51 -16.76
C ASP A 224 -8.66 7.31 -17.38
N TYR A 225 -7.54 6.65 -17.71
CA TYR A 225 -6.40 7.29 -18.36
C TYR A 225 -6.81 7.90 -19.69
N LYS A 226 -6.45 9.17 -19.88
CA LYS A 226 -6.80 9.95 -21.06
C LYS A 226 -5.57 10.60 -21.67
N LEU A 227 -5.26 10.17 -22.90
CA LEU A 227 -4.21 10.79 -23.70
C LEU A 227 -4.43 12.30 -23.82
N GLY A 228 -3.35 13.08 -23.64
CA GLY A 228 -3.39 14.54 -23.71
C GLY A 228 -3.95 15.24 -22.47
N ALA A 229 -4.41 14.50 -21.44
CA ALA A 229 -4.76 15.06 -20.14
C ALA A 229 -3.53 15.64 -19.42
N GLU A 230 -3.73 16.40 -18.34
CA GLU A 230 -2.60 16.89 -17.53
C GLU A 230 -1.84 15.72 -16.91
N GLY A 231 -0.58 15.54 -17.31
CA GLY A 231 0.38 14.58 -16.79
C GLY A 231 1.29 15.16 -15.69
N ASN A 232 1.26 16.48 -15.46
CA ASN A 232 1.98 17.16 -14.38
C ASN A 232 1.03 17.92 -13.45
N CYS A 233 0.15 17.18 -12.78
CA CYS A 233 -0.93 17.69 -11.95
C CYS A 233 -0.54 17.80 -10.46
N THR A 234 -1.35 18.52 -9.67
CA THR A 234 -1.12 18.65 -8.22
C THR A 234 -1.78 17.55 -7.40
N SER A 235 -2.89 16.99 -7.89
CA SER A 235 -3.59 15.87 -7.25
C SER A 235 -3.37 14.62 -8.07
N VAL A 236 -2.49 13.74 -7.59
CA VAL A 236 -2.07 12.53 -8.30
C VAL A 236 -2.99 11.34 -7.93
N PRO A 237 -3.13 10.30 -8.78
CA PRO A 237 -2.48 10.12 -10.08
C PRO A 237 -3.01 11.08 -11.16
N CYS A 238 -2.11 11.54 -12.02
CA CYS A 238 -2.41 12.40 -13.16
C CYS A 238 -2.92 11.60 -14.37
N GLY A 239 -3.14 12.26 -15.50
CA GLY A 239 -3.52 11.59 -16.75
C GLY A 239 -5.02 11.31 -16.87
N THR A 240 -5.86 11.89 -16.01
CA THR A 240 -7.33 11.80 -16.08
C THR A 240 -7.94 13.07 -16.66
N SER A 241 -9.20 13.02 -17.11
CA SER A 241 -9.89 14.24 -17.57
C SER A 241 -10.06 15.31 -16.49
N SER A 242 -10.05 14.93 -15.21
CA SER A 242 -10.13 15.84 -14.06
C SER A 242 -8.76 16.37 -13.60
N SER A 243 -7.66 15.83 -14.13
CA SER A 243 -6.30 16.22 -13.73
C SER A 243 -6.02 17.69 -14.02
N TYR A 244 -5.51 18.40 -13.01
CA TYR A 244 -5.10 19.80 -13.11
C TYR A 244 -3.94 20.13 -12.17
N SER A 245 -3.15 21.14 -12.54
CA SER A 245 -2.11 21.71 -11.68
C SER A 245 -2.61 23.00 -11.03
N LYS A 246 -2.52 23.09 -9.70
CA LYS A 246 -2.76 24.33 -8.93
C LYS A 246 -1.68 25.37 -9.21
N ASP A 247 -0.46 24.91 -9.46
CA ASP A 247 0.70 25.72 -9.82
C ASP A 247 0.88 25.79 -11.35
N ALA A 248 -0.24 25.84 -12.08
CA ALA A 248 -0.21 25.85 -13.54
C ALA A 248 0.66 27.01 -14.05
N PRO A 249 1.59 26.73 -14.98
CA PRO A 249 2.51 27.75 -15.45
C PRO A 249 1.75 28.88 -16.19
N GLY A 250 2.35 30.07 -16.23
CA GLY A 250 1.70 31.28 -16.76
C GLY A 250 1.35 31.20 -18.25
N LYS A 251 0.58 32.18 -18.76
CA LYS A 251 0.09 32.23 -20.16
C LYS A 251 1.17 32.18 -21.25
N THR A 252 2.44 32.38 -20.90
CA THR A 252 3.58 32.34 -21.82
C THR A 252 4.27 30.98 -21.86
N TYR A 253 3.82 30.01 -21.07
CA TYR A 253 4.40 28.67 -21.01
C TYR A 253 4.09 27.87 -22.27
N ASN A 254 5.08 27.15 -22.77
CA ASN A 254 4.93 26.19 -23.83
C ASN A 254 5.08 24.79 -23.24
N PHE A 255 4.10 23.92 -23.45
CA PHE A 255 4.14 22.57 -22.90
C PHE A 255 5.36 21.74 -23.38
N THR A 256 5.96 22.12 -24.52
CA THR A 256 7.23 21.52 -24.97
C THR A 256 8.37 21.71 -23.97
N ASP A 257 8.31 22.73 -23.11
CA ASP A 257 9.31 22.98 -22.06
C ASP A 257 9.32 21.85 -21.01
N TYR A 258 8.17 21.22 -20.74
CA TYR A 258 8.10 20.03 -19.89
C TYR A 258 8.92 18.89 -20.49
N TYR A 259 8.70 18.56 -21.76
CA TYR A 259 9.45 17.48 -22.41
C TYR A 259 10.93 17.80 -22.62
N LYS A 260 11.25 19.08 -22.88
CA LYS A 260 12.64 19.56 -22.99
C LYS A 260 13.42 19.39 -21.70
N SER A 261 12.75 19.38 -20.55
CA SER A 261 13.41 19.10 -19.26
C SER A 261 13.95 17.66 -19.18
N PHE A 262 13.38 16.72 -19.94
CA PHE A 262 13.84 15.34 -20.03
C PHE A 262 14.77 15.08 -21.22
N ASN A 263 14.54 15.79 -22.33
CA ASN A 263 15.36 15.69 -23.54
C ASN A 263 15.39 17.05 -24.25
N SER A 264 16.53 17.74 -24.24
CA SER A 264 16.68 19.09 -24.81
C SER A 264 16.37 19.18 -26.31
N ASP A 265 16.43 18.05 -27.02
CA ASP A 265 16.31 18.00 -28.48
C ASP A 265 14.85 17.83 -28.95
N VAL A 266 13.87 17.84 -28.02
CA VAL A 266 12.44 17.71 -28.34
C VAL A 266 11.95 18.94 -29.13
N SER A 267 11.53 18.71 -30.37
CA SER A 267 10.74 19.68 -31.13
C SER A 267 9.24 19.41 -30.96
N GLY A 268 8.41 20.42 -31.21
CA GLY A 268 6.97 20.31 -30.98
C GLY A 268 6.31 19.13 -31.71
N ASN A 269 6.69 18.89 -32.97
CA ASN A 269 6.08 17.86 -33.81
C ASN A 269 6.53 16.44 -33.46
N ASP A 270 7.50 16.27 -32.55
CA ASP A 270 8.08 14.96 -32.24
C ASP A 270 7.28 14.21 -31.17
N ILE A 271 6.30 14.84 -30.52
CA ILE A 271 5.64 14.31 -29.32
C ILE A 271 4.64 13.19 -29.67
N SER A 272 4.73 12.05 -29.00
CA SER A 272 4.01 10.82 -29.33
C SER A 272 2.55 10.78 -28.84
N PHE A 273 1.64 11.34 -29.63
CA PHE A 273 0.18 11.25 -29.43
C PHE A 273 -0.47 10.28 -30.42
N TYR A 274 -0.74 9.06 -29.97
CA TYR A 274 -1.30 7.99 -30.81
C TYR A 274 -2.41 7.24 -30.06
N PRO A 275 -3.63 7.82 -29.99
CA PRO A 275 -4.72 7.33 -29.12
C PRO A 275 -5.17 5.90 -29.45
N ASP A 276 -5.09 5.50 -30.73
CA ASP A 276 -5.57 4.19 -31.19
C ASP A 276 -4.46 3.11 -31.19
N SER A 277 -3.31 3.38 -30.56
CA SER A 277 -2.26 2.37 -30.44
C SER A 277 -2.68 1.26 -29.48
N HIS A 278 -2.58 0.01 -29.93
CA HIS A 278 -3.01 -1.14 -29.15
C HIS A 278 -2.24 -2.41 -29.54
N TYR A 279 -2.40 -3.44 -28.72
CA TYR A 279 -1.99 -4.80 -29.03
C TYR A 279 -3.20 -5.61 -29.48
N ASP A 280 -3.04 -6.39 -30.53
CA ASP A 280 -4.05 -7.38 -30.92
C ASP A 280 -3.96 -8.66 -30.07
N GLU A 281 -4.91 -9.57 -30.28
CA GLU A 281 -4.97 -10.87 -29.60
C GLU A 281 -3.69 -11.72 -29.77
N ASN A 282 -2.89 -11.45 -30.79
CA ASN A 282 -1.66 -12.18 -31.09
C ASN A 282 -0.41 -11.51 -30.50
N ALA A 283 -0.56 -10.53 -29.61
CA ALA A 283 0.51 -9.72 -29.04
C ALA A 283 1.26 -8.87 -30.08
N LYS A 284 0.63 -8.52 -31.21
CA LYS A 284 1.23 -7.66 -32.22
C LYS A 284 0.86 -6.21 -31.95
N PHE A 285 1.88 -5.36 -31.85
CA PHE A 285 1.69 -3.92 -31.71
C PHE A 285 1.17 -3.31 -33.02
N SER A 286 0.06 -2.58 -32.93
CA SER A 286 -0.48 -1.75 -33.99
C SER A 286 -0.37 -0.29 -33.58
N LYS A 287 0.48 0.45 -34.29
CA LYS A 287 0.62 1.90 -34.13
C LYS A 287 -0.63 2.58 -34.68
N GLY A 288 -1.31 3.37 -33.86
CA GLY A 288 -2.46 4.17 -34.27
C GLY A 288 -2.08 5.36 -35.17
N ASP A 289 -3.08 6.14 -35.57
CA ASP A 289 -2.85 7.40 -36.29
C ASP A 289 -2.35 8.49 -35.35
N TYR A 290 -1.52 9.40 -35.88
CA TYR A 290 -1.04 10.55 -35.12
C TYR A 290 -2.19 11.54 -34.87
N TYR A 291 -2.35 11.97 -33.63
CA TYR A 291 -3.31 12.99 -33.25
C TYR A 291 -2.61 14.30 -32.87
N ASP A 292 -2.77 15.34 -33.69
CA ASP A 292 -2.17 16.66 -33.47
C ASP A 292 -2.97 17.45 -32.41
N PHE A 293 -2.69 17.21 -31.13
CA PHE A 293 -3.26 18.02 -30.04
C PHE A 293 -2.96 19.53 -30.21
N PRO A 294 -1.71 19.95 -30.52
CA PRO A 294 -1.37 21.36 -30.69
C PRO A 294 -2.16 22.10 -31.78
N GLN A 295 -2.61 21.42 -32.84
CA GLN A 295 -3.49 22.01 -33.86
C GLN A 295 -4.77 22.60 -33.27
N TYR A 296 -5.34 21.97 -32.24
CA TYR A 296 -6.63 22.36 -31.66
C TYR A 296 -6.50 23.19 -30.38
N PHE A 297 -5.49 22.92 -29.55
CA PHE A 297 -5.29 23.59 -28.26
C PHE A 297 -4.24 24.70 -28.30
N GLY A 298 -3.52 24.84 -29.42
CA GLY A 298 -2.38 25.75 -29.58
C GLY A 298 -1.09 25.20 -28.96
N TRP A 299 0.03 25.89 -29.18
CA TRP A 299 1.33 25.52 -28.59
C TRP A 299 1.59 26.15 -27.21
N SER A 300 0.74 27.07 -26.77
CA SER A 300 0.93 27.89 -25.56
C SER A 300 -0.15 27.64 -24.50
N PHE A 301 -0.61 26.40 -24.38
CA PHE A 301 -1.48 26.01 -23.26
C PHE A 301 -0.65 25.55 -22.07
N ASN A 302 -1.23 25.74 -20.90
CA ASN A 302 -0.60 25.70 -19.59
C ASN A 302 -0.70 24.31 -18.93
N LYS A 303 -0.67 23.24 -19.74
CA LYS A 303 -0.70 21.84 -19.28
C LYS A 303 0.46 21.03 -19.85
N ALA A 304 0.93 20.01 -19.14
CA ALA A 304 1.86 19.02 -19.66
C ALA A 304 1.07 17.79 -20.12
N PRO A 305 0.82 17.59 -21.43
CA PRO A 305 -0.06 16.52 -21.89
C PRO A 305 0.52 15.12 -21.57
N ALA A 306 -0.34 14.19 -21.18
CA ALA A 306 0.03 12.80 -20.96
C ALA A 306 0.17 12.06 -22.31
N THR A 307 1.12 11.13 -22.44
CA THR A 307 1.48 10.48 -23.71
C THR A 307 0.97 9.03 -23.81
N SER A 308 1.10 8.38 -24.96
CA SER A 308 0.45 7.09 -25.24
C SER A 308 0.83 5.97 -24.23
N PHE A 309 2.07 5.96 -23.74
CA PHE A 309 2.56 4.95 -22.79
C PHE A 309 2.51 5.41 -21.31
N GLY A 310 1.94 6.58 -21.02
CA GLY A 310 1.82 7.10 -19.66
C GLY A 310 2.54 8.44 -19.44
N ALA A 311 2.62 8.83 -18.17
CA ALA A 311 3.39 9.97 -17.66
C ALA A 311 3.98 9.60 -16.28
N TYR A 312 5.03 10.29 -15.83
CA TYR A 312 5.70 9.97 -14.57
C TYR A 312 4.85 10.17 -13.31
N LEU A 313 3.77 10.95 -13.39
CA LEU A 313 2.82 11.15 -12.28
C LEU A 313 1.47 10.45 -12.53
N SER A 314 1.33 9.68 -13.61
CA SER A 314 0.14 8.86 -13.87
C SER A 314 0.40 7.41 -13.51
N ASP A 315 -0.68 6.66 -13.37
CA ASP A 315 -0.65 5.22 -13.37
C ASP A 315 -0.58 4.67 -14.80
N ALA A 316 -0.61 3.33 -14.94
CA ALA A 316 -0.36 2.67 -16.20
C ALA A 316 -1.61 2.68 -17.11
N PRO A 317 -1.55 3.23 -18.34
CA PRO A 317 -2.59 3.00 -19.32
C PRO A 317 -2.62 1.52 -19.75
N TYR A 318 -3.76 1.07 -20.29
CA TYR A 318 -3.93 -0.29 -20.82
C TYR A 318 -2.83 -0.68 -21.83
N LEU A 319 -2.38 0.29 -22.62
CA LEU A 319 -1.28 0.11 -23.58
C LEU A 319 0.05 -0.27 -22.91
N LEU A 320 0.38 0.34 -21.77
CA LEU A 320 1.58 0.05 -21.01
C LEU A 320 1.50 -1.33 -20.33
N VAL A 321 0.34 -1.66 -19.76
CA VAL A 321 0.09 -2.98 -19.15
C VAL A 321 0.32 -4.09 -20.18
N ASN A 322 -0.29 -3.98 -21.36
CA ASN A 322 -0.10 -4.95 -22.44
C ASN A 322 1.35 -5.02 -22.91
N ASN A 323 2.00 -3.87 -23.14
CA ASN A 323 3.39 -3.84 -23.56
C ASN A 323 4.30 -4.61 -22.57
N SER A 324 4.06 -4.43 -21.28
CA SER A 324 4.83 -5.11 -20.22
C SER A 324 4.62 -6.62 -20.25
N ILE A 325 3.38 -7.09 -20.36
CA ILE A 325 3.07 -8.54 -20.39
C ILE A 325 3.57 -9.18 -21.69
N VAL A 326 3.47 -8.47 -22.82
CA VAL A 326 4.01 -8.94 -24.11
C VAL A 326 5.52 -9.09 -24.07
N GLU A 327 6.23 -8.19 -23.38
CA GLU A 327 7.66 -8.37 -23.15
C GLU A 327 7.97 -9.58 -22.26
N MET A 328 7.21 -9.75 -21.18
CA MET A 328 7.33 -10.93 -20.31
C MET A 328 7.11 -12.23 -21.11
N LYS A 329 6.19 -12.24 -22.07
CA LYS A 329 5.97 -13.36 -23.01
C LYS A 329 7.21 -13.62 -23.88
N LYS A 330 7.82 -12.58 -24.47
CA LYS A 330 9.05 -12.75 -25.27
C LYS A 330 10.17 -13.35 -24.43
N LEU A 331 10.37 -12.84 -23.21
CA LEU A 331 11.36 -13.39 -22.29
C LEU A 331 11.03 -14.81 -21.84
N HIS A 332 9.75 -15.16 -21.65
CA HIS A 332 9.34 -16.52 -21.33
C HIS A 332 9.71 -17.50 -22.45
N GLN A 333 9.57 -17.11 -23.72
CA GLN A 333 9.98 -17.93 -24.87
C GLN A 333 11.50 -18.18 -24.91
N GLU A 334 12.30 -17.24 -24.42
CA GLU A 334 13.76 -17.35 -24.38
C GLU A 334 14.29 -18.06 -23.12
N LYS A 335 13.68 -17.79 -21.96
CA LYS A 335 14.18 -18.19 -20.63
C LYS A 335 13.40 -19.34 -20.01
N ASN A 336 12.24 -19.68 -20.56
CA ASN A 336 11.36 -20.74 -20.08
C ASN A 336 11.06 -20.63 -18.58
N PHE A 337 10.28 -19.61 -18.20
CA PHE A 337 9.86 -19.43 -16.80
C PHE A 337 8.97 -20.57 -16.34
N GLU A 338 9.31 -21.17 -15.20
CA GLU A 338 8.51 -22.26 -14.61
C GLU A 338 7.26 -21.72 -13.88
N SER A 339 7.40 -20.55 -13.27
CA SER A 339 6.33 -19.87 -12.57
C SER A 339 6.50 -18.35 -12.60
N ILE A 340 5.43 -17.65 -12.23
CA ILE A 340 5.37 -16.20 -12.10
C ILE A 340 4.92 -15.87 -10.67
N ILE A 341 5.65 -15.00 -10.00
CA ILE A 341 5.23 -14.36 -8.76
C ILE A 341 4.53 -13.06 -9.15
N PHE A 342 3.29 -12.88 -8.68
CA PHE A 342 2.54 -11.65 -8.87
C PHE A 342 2.17 -11.07 -7.50
N THR A 343 2.82 -9.99 -7.08
CA THR A 343 2.65 -9.46 -5.71
C THR A 343 1.59 -8.37 -5.58
N GLY A 344 0.57 -8.33 -6.45
CA GLY A 344 -0.64 -7.51 -6.24
C GLY A 344 -0.54 -6.07 -6.75
N ASP A 345 -1.55 -5.27 -6.39
CA ASP A 345 -1.80 -3.89 -6.82
C ASP A 345 -2.10 -3.76 -8.32
N SER A 346 -3.30 -4.25 -8.64
CA SER A 346 -3.91 -4.20 -9.97
C SER A 346 -4.58 -2.86 -10.23
N PHE A 347 -5.30 -2.29 -9.26
CA PHE A 347 -6.09 -1.07 -9.42
C PHE A 347 -5.25 0.21 -9.24
N SER A 348 -5.62 1.28 -9.94
CA SER A 348 -4.93 2.58 -9.85
C SER A 348 -5.01 3.26 -8.47
N HIS A 349 -4.19 4.27 -8.25
CA HIS A 349 -4.23 5.13 -7.07
C HIS A 349 -5.45 6.05 -7.03
N ASN A 350 -6.33 6.01 -8.03
CA ASN A 350 -7.55 6.81 -8.05
C ASN A 350 -8.64 6.19 -7.16
N GLY A 351 -8.51 6.42 -5.84
CA GLY A 351 -9.47 5.95 -4.84
C GLY A 351 -10.89 6.50 -5.03
N GLU A 352 -11.12 7.57 -5.80
CA GLU A 352 -12.49 8.05 -6.10
C GLU A 352 -13.28 7.09 -6.99
N LEU A 353 -12.59 6.33 -7.83
CA LEU A 353 -13.21 5.36 -8.73
C LEU A 353 -13.24 3.95 -8.15
N ALA A 354 -12.62 3.71 -6.99
CA ALA A 354 -12.48 2.39 -6.36
C ALA A 354 -13.81 1.82 -5.86
N ASN A 355 -14.61 1.29 -6.78
CA ASN A 355 -15.84 0.55 -6.51
C ASN A 355 -15.68 -0.95 -6.86
N PRO A 356 -16.57 -1.84 -6.39
CA PRO A 356 -16.42 -3.28 -6.61
C PRO A 356 -16.27 -3.67 -8.08
N ASP A 357 -17.01 -3.02 -8.98
CA ASP A 357 -17.04 -3.40 -10.38
C ASP A 357 -15.75 -2.98 -11.09
N GLU A 358 -15.21 -1.80 -10.77
CA GLU A 358 -13.93 -1.32 -11.30
C GLU A 358 -12.73 -2.12 -10.77
N LEU A 359 -12.78 -2.52 -9.49
CA LEU A 359 -11.77 -3.40 -8.88
C LEU A 359 -11.80 -4.77 -9.58
N LYS A 360 -12.97 -5.40 -9.68
CA LYS A 360 -13.16 -6.67 -10.39
C LYS A 360 -12.67 -6.60 -11.82
N PHE A 361 -13.00 -5.53 -12.52
CA PHE A 361 -12.56 -5.32 -13.89
C PHE A 361 -11.04 -5.21 -13.99
N SER A 362 -10.40 -4.44 -13.11
CA SER A 362 -8.94 -4.25 -13.12
C SER A 362 -8.19 -5.56 -12.86
N GLU A 363 -8.62 -6.32 -11.84
CA GLU A 363 -8.05 -7.63 -11.53
C GLU A 363 -8.25 -8.62 -12.69
N ALA A 364 -9.47 -8.70 -13.24
CA ALA A 364 -9.74 -9.56 -14.39
C ALA A 364 -8.92 -9.15 -15.61
N ALA A 365 -8.78 -7.85 -15.90
CA ALA A 365 -8.01 -7.35 -17.02
C ALA A 365 -6.55 -7.79 -16.93
N ILE A 366 -5.92 -7.65 -15.77
CA ILE A 366 -4.52 -8.03 -15.56
C ILE A 366 -4.36 -9.55 -15.55
N PHE A 367 -5.13 -10.27 -14.73
CA PHE A 367 -4.99 -11.72 -14.61
C PHE A 367 -5.31 -12.46 -15.91
N ASN A 368 -6.37 -12.07 -16.61
CA ASN A 368 -6.72 -12.69 -17.90
C ASN A 368 -5.68 -12.32 -18.97
N SER A 369 -5.11 -11.12 -18.95
CA SER A 369 -4.03 -10.76 -19.89
C SER A 369 -2.75 -11.58 -19.63
N ILE A 370 -2.38 -11.78 -18.36
CA ILE A 370 -1.26 -12.66 -18.00
C ILE A 370 -1.53 -14.07 -18.51
N ASN A 371 -2.71 -14.63 -18.24
CA ASN A 371 -3.04 -16.00 -18.69
C ASN A 371 -3.09 -16.11 -20.23
N HIS A 372 -3.62 -15.10 -20.92
CA HIS A 372 -3.69 -15.08 -22.39
C HIS A 372 -2.30 -15.08 -23.04
N TYR A 373 -1.38 -14.25 -22.55
CA TYR A 373 -0.05 -14.09 -23.14
C TYR A 373 0.98 -15.11 -22.64
N LEU A 374 0.89 -15.54 -21.38
CA LEU A 374 1.81 -16.47 -20.69
C LEU A 374 1.11 -17.79 -20.37
N ASN A 375 0.28 -18.26 -21.31
CA ASN A 375 -0.55 -19.45 -21.16
C ASN A 375 0.26 -20.69 -20.71
N GLY A 376 -0.27 -21.40 -19.71
CA GLY A 376 0.32 -22.62 -19.17
C GLY A 376 1.41 -22.43 -18.12
N VAL A 377 1.75 -21.19 -17.76
CA VAL A 377 2.69 -20.88 -16.67
C VAL A 377 1.94 -20.74 -15.34
N GLN A 378 2.45 -21.37 -14.29
CA GLN A 378 1.89 -21.27 -12.95
C GLN A 378 2.10 -19.87 -12.38
N VAL A 379 1.03 -19.19 -11.97
CA VAL A 379 1.10 -17.89 -11.28
C VAL A 379 0.86 -18.08 -9.78
N PHE A 380 1.66 -17.40 -8.96
CA PHE A 380 1.50 -17.29 -7.51
C PHE A 380 1.15 -15.84 -7.16
N PRO A 381 -0.15 -15.51 -7.07
CA PRO A 381 -0.62 -14.16 -6.76
C PRO A 381 -0.50 -13.85 -5.25
N ALA A 382 -0.43 -12.57 -4.91
CA ALA A 382 -0.72 -12.02 -3.59
C ALA A 382 -1.61 -10.77 -3.79
N LEU A 383 -2.45 -10.47 -2.82
CA LEU A 383 -3.33 -9.30 -2.87
C LEU A 383 -2.59 -8.06 -2.38
N GLY A 384 -2.71 -6.97 -3.12
CA GLY A 384 -2.22 -5.66 -2.74
C GLY A 384 -3.18 -4.86 -1.88
N ASN A 385 -2.78 -3.66 -1.48
CA ASN A 385 -3.64 -2.73 -0.73
C ASN A 385 -4.65 -2.03 -1.63
N HIS A 386 -4.38 -1.89 -2.93
CA HIS A 386 -5.34 -1.35 -3.90
C HIS A 386 -6.32 -2.40 -4.43
N ASP A 387 -6.08 -3.68 -4.15
CA ASP A 387 -6.93 -4.79 -4.61
C ASP A 387 -8.12 -5.06 -3.67
N THR A 388 -8.17 -4.43 -2.49
CA THR A 388 -9.26 -4.60 -1.53
C THR A 388 -10.26 -3.43 -1.61
N MET A 389 -11.53 -3.72 -1.32
CA MET A 389 -12.60 -2.73 -1.34
C MET A 389 -12.34 -1.52 -0.42
N PHE A 390 -13.01 -0.40 -0.74
CA PHE A 390 -13.00 0.86 0.01
C PHE A 390 -11.69 1.63 -0.02
N ARG A 391 -11.25 1.91 -1.25
CA ARG A 391 -10.12 2.76 -1.63
C ARG A 391 -8.73 2.27 -1.18
N TYR A 392 -8.59 1.53 -0.07
CA TYR A 392 -7.27 1.14 0.45
C TYR A 392 -7.29 0.11 1.62
N ALA A 393 -6.79 -1.11 1.41
CA ALA A 393 -6.35 -2.09 2.41
C ALA A 393 -7.29 -2.54 3.55
N GLU A 394 -8.58 -2.20 3.54
CA GLU A 394 -9.50 -2.54 4.64
C GLU A 394 -9.94 -4.02 4.60
N VAL A 395 -9.74 -4.72 5.72
CA VAL A 395 -10.22 -6.10 5.88
C VAL A 395 -10.69 -6.34 7.31
N ALA A 396 -11.95 -6.78 7.46
CA ALA A 396 -12.55 -7.06 8.75
C ALA A 396 -12.24 -8.50 9.24
N PRO A 397 -11.89 -8.69 10.53
CA PRO A 397 -11.59 -10.00 11.08
C PRO A 397 -12.87 -10.85 11.24
N ARG A 398 -12.85 -12.07 10.68
CA ARG A 398 -14.00 -13.00 10.69
C ARG A 398 -14.43 -13.43 12.09
N ILE A 399 -13.58 -13.28 13.10
CA ILE A 399 -13.92 -13.56 14.51
C ILE A 399 -14.92 -12.54 15.09
N TYR A 400 -15.05 -11.36 14.47
CA TYR A 400 -15.93 -10.30 14.96
C TYR A 400 -17.08 -10.00 14.01
N VAL A 401 -16.86 -10.19 12.71
CA VAL A 401 -17.82 -9.84 11.67
C VAL A 401 -18.12 -11.10 10.87
N SER A 402 -19.38 -11.52 10.89
CA SER A 402 -19.86 -12.69 10.12
C SER A 402 -20.25 -12.32 8.69
N ASN A 403 -20.65 -11.07 8.46
CA ASN A 403 -21.06 -10.56 7.16
C ASN A 403 -20.34 -9.23 6.87
N ALA A 404 -19.33 -9.28 6.02
CA ALA A 404 -18.63 -8.08 5.57
C ALA A 404 -18.80 -7.90 4.07
N SER A 405 -19.12 -6.68 3.63
CA SER A 405 -19.17 -6.34 2.20
C SER A 405 -17.82 -6.46 1.51
N TYR A 406 -16.74 -6.69 2.25
CA TYR A 406 -15.38 -6.88 1.73
C TYR A 406 -15.11 -8.34 1.29
N TYR A 407 -15.88 -9.32 1.79
CA TYR A 407 -15.58 -10.76 1.57
C TYR A 407 -15.79 -11.24 0.14
N TRP A 408 -16.52 -10.49 -0.70
CA TRP A 408 -16.67 -10.87 -2.13
C TRP A 408 -15.32 -10.93 -2.84
N ASN A 409 -14.32 -10.16 -2.41
CA ASN A 409 -13.04 -10.09 -3.09
C ASN A 409 -12.34 -11.45 -3.07
N GLU A 410 -12.30 -12.08 -1.89
CA GLU A 410 -11.70 -13.40 -1.69
C GLU A 410 -12.37 -14.46 -2.56
N ASP A 411 -13.70 -14.43 -2.66
CA ASP A 411 -14.47 -15.32 -3.52
C ASP A 411 -14.15 -15.09 -5.01
N TYR A 412 -14.11 -13.83 -5.42
CA TYR A 412 -13.89 -13.41 -6.79
C TYR A 412 -12.47 -13.73 -7.28
N VAL A 413 -11.44 -13.37 -6.51
CA VAL A 413 -10.04 -13.63 -6.88
C VAL A 413 -9.75 -15.12 -6.89
N THR A 414 -10.32 -15.89 -5.96
CA THR A 414 -10.16 -17.35 -5.97
C THR A 414 -10.78 -17.96 -7.22
N ASP A 415 -11.99 -17.51 -7.61
CA ASP A 415 -12.63 -17.96 -8.84
C ASP A 415 -11.81 -17.57 -10.08
N LEU A 416 -11.23 -16.37 -10.12
CA LEU A 416 -10.33 -15.95 -11.19
C LEU A 416 -9.08 -16.82 -11.27
N TRP A 417 -8.43 -17.13 -10.14
CA TRP A 417 -7.22 -17.94 -10.14
C TRP A 417 -7.49 -19.39 -10.56
N VAL A 418 -8.63 -19.95 -10.15
CA VAL A 418 -9.08 -21.30 -10.58
C VAL A 418 -9.47 -21.30 -12.07
N ASN A 419 -10.20 -20.28 -12.53
CA ASN A 419 -10.61 -20.18 -13.94
C ASN A 419 -9.43 -19.99 -14.89
N ASN A 420 -8.37 -19.32 -14.43
CA ASN A 420 -7.11 -19.21 -15.16
C ASN A 420 -6.20 -20.46 -15.04
N GLY A 421 -6.64 -21.49 -14.31
CA GLY A 421 -5.94 -22.77 -14.21
C GLY A 421 -4.69 -22.75 -13.32
N TRP A 422 -4.55 -21.75 -12.45
CA TRP A 422 -3.43 -21.65 -11.52
C TRP A 422 -3.64 -22.45 -10.24
N PHE A 423 -4.89 -22.67 -9.84
CA PHE A 423 -5.23 -23.51 -8.70
C PHE A 423 -6.29 -24.55 -9.08
N ASP A 424 -6.24 -25.70 -8.43
CA ASP A 424 -7.24 -26.74 -8.64
C ASP A 424 -8.56 -26.32 -7.99
N LYS A 425 -9.68 -26.57 -8.68
CA LYS A 425 -11.04 -26.31 -8.15
C LYS A 425 -11.31 -26.94 -6.78
N LYS A 426 -10.62 -28.04 -6.45
CA LYS A 426 -10.76 -28.75 -5.17
C LYS A 426 -10.22 -27.93 -3.99
N ASP A 427 -9.29 -27.01 -4.25
CA ASP A 427 -8.61 -26.19 -3.22
C ASP A 427 -9.31 -24.82 -3.05
N ALA A 428 -10.26 -24.49 -3.93
CA ALA A 428 -10.97 -23.21 -3.94
C ALA A 428 -11.65 -22.90 -2.60
N ASP A 429 -12.37 -23.86 -2.03
CA ASP A 429 -13.09 -23.66 -0.76
C ASP A 429 -12.11 -23.42 0.40
N ALA A 430 -10.95 -24.08 0.38
CA ALA A 430 -9.90 -23.86 1.39
C ALA A 430 -9.32 -22.43 1.28
N ILE A 431 -9.05 -21.95 0.07
CA ILE A 431 -8.54 -20.59 -0.17
C ILE A 431 -9.58 -19.54 0.28
N LYS A 432 -10.85 -19.71 -0.12
CA LYS A 432 -11.96 -18.79 0.24
C LYS A 432 -12.23 -18.72 1.74
N THR A 433 -12.17 -19.86 2.42
CA THR A 433 -12.46 -19.93 3.86
C THR A 433 -11.30 -19.42 4.71
N HIS A 434 -10.08 -19.65 4.26
CA HIS A 434 -8.89 -19.30 5.03
C HIS A 434 -8.61 -17.80 5.05
N TYR A 435 -8.97 -17.08 3.96
CA TYR A 435 -8.95 -15.63 3.72
C TYR A 435 -7.64 -14.85 3.99
N THR A 436 -6.77 -15.41 4.83
CA THR A 436 -5.54 -14.75 5.25
C THR A 436 -4.34 -15.08 4.37
N GLY A 437 -4.51 -16.03 3.46
CA GLY A 437 -3.49 -16.51 2.54
C GLY A 437 -3.81 -17.89 2.00
N TYR A 438 -2.90 -18.42 1.18
CA TYR A 438 -2.93 -19.78 0.66
C TYR A 438 -1.56 -20.42 0.74
N SER A 439 -1.55 -21.75 0.59
CA SER A 439 -0.33 -22.54 0.60
C SER A 439 -0.36 -23.51 -0.59
N PHE A 440 0.72 -23.57 -1.37
CA PHE A 440 0.81 -24.38 -2.59
C PHE A 440 2.15 -25.12 -2.66
N THR A 441 2.14 -26.40 -2.97
CA THR A 441 3.36 -27.19 -3.14
C THR A 441 3.64 -27.40 -4.63
N THR A 442 4.77 -26.90 -5.13
CA THR A 442 5.16 -27.06 -6.53
C THR A 442 5.52 -28.52 -6.84
N LYS A 443 5.57 -28.85 -8.13
CA LYS A 443 6.01 -30.19 -8.59
C LYS A 443 7.44 -30.54 -8.15
N ARG A 444 8.26 -29.54 -7.83
CA ARG A 444 9.63 -29.72 -7.31
C ARG A 444 9.70 -29.88 -5.78
N GLY A 445 8.58 -29.75 -5.07
CA GLY A 445 8.53 -29.87 -3.61
C GLY A 445 8.80 -28.57 -2.85
N LEU A 446 8.86 -27.41 -3.53
CA LEU A 446 8.87 -26.09 -2.89
C LEU A 446 7.46 -25.74 -2.41
N LYS A 447 7.33 -25.30 -1.17
CA LYS A 447 6.10 -24.71 -0.63
C LYS A 447 6.10 -23.21 -0.88
N VAL A 448 5.07 -22.69 -1.54
CA VAL A 448 4.83 -21.26 -1.72
C VAL A 448 3.66 -20.86 -0.83
N ILE A 449 3.87 -19.88 0.04
CA ILE A 449 2.86 -19.34 0.94
C ILE A 449 2.59 -17.90 0.51
N GLY A 450 1.39 -17.64 -0.01
CA GLY A 450 0.91 -16.29 -0.29
C GLY A 450 0.16 -15.74 0.90
N LEU A 451 0.58 -14.60 1.44
CA LEU A 451 -0.03 -13.93 2.58
C LEU A 451 -0.77 -12.68 2.13
N ASN A 452 -1.93 -12.41 2.74
CA ASN A 452 -2.61 -11.14 2.59
C ASN A 452 -2.02 -10.13 3.59
N SER A 453 -1.15 -9.25 3.09
CA SER A 453 -0.41 -8.29 3.93
C SER A 453 -1.26 -7.19 4.53
N ASN A 454 -2.51 -7.03 4.07
CA ASN A 454 -3.41 -5.99 4.55
C ASN A 454 -3.75 -6.13 6.05
N PHE A 455 -3.56 -7.30 6.67
CA PHE A 455 -3.81 -7.48 8.11
C PHE A 455 -2.76 -6.89 9.04
N TYR A 456 -1.53 -6.71 8.57
CA TYR A 456 -0.47 -6.07 9.35
C TYR A 456 -0.20 -4.62 8.92
N TYR A 457 -0.96 -4.15 7.93
CA TYR A 457 -0.84 -2.82 7.40
C TYR A 457 -1.43 -1.76 8.33
N GLY A 458 -0.76 -0.62 8.41
CA GLY A 458 -1.16 0.51 9.24
C GLY A 458 -2.38 1.25 8.71
N ASP A 459 -2.73 1.13 7.43
CA ASP A 459 -3.97 1.74 6.96
C ASP A 459 -5.21 0.89 7.19
N ASN A 460 -5.08 -0.41 7.47
CA ASN A 460 -6.21 -1.22 7.90
C ASN A 460 -6.65 -0.81 9.32
N LEU A 461 -7.81 -0.17 9.42
CA LEU A 461 -8.37 0.33 10.66
C LEU A 461 -8.60 -0.81 11.65
N TRP A 462 -9.04 -1.98 11.18
CA TRP A 462 -9.27 -3.15 12.01
C TRP A 462 -8.04 -3.67 12.71
N SER A 463 -6.83 -3.29 12.27
CA SER A 463 -5.57 -3.67 12.91
C SER A 463 -5.34 -3.01 14.27
N TYR A 464 -6.05 -1.93 14.61
CA TYR A 464 -5.90 -1.18 15.87
C TYR A 464 -6.78 -1.69 17.02
N GLY A 465 -6.63 -1.07 18.19
CA GLY A 465 -7.51 -1.23 19.36
C GLY A 465 -7.14 -2.38 20.29
N GLU A 466 -6.78 -3.56 19.78
CA GLU A 466 -6.48 -4.74 20.61
C GLU A 466 -5.06 -5.29 20.38
N THR A 467 -4.14 -4.51 19.83
CA THR A 467 -2.84 -5.00 19.36
C THR A 467 -1.99 -5.62 20.48
N THR A 468 -2.06 -5.08 21.70
CA THR A 468 -1.33 -5.66 22.87
C THR A 468 -2.01 -6.85 23.53
N THR A 469 -3.26 -7.19 23.17
CA THR A 469 -4.03 -8.27 23.83
C THR A 469 -4.39 -9.41 22.89
N LYS A 470 -4.61 -9.12 21.61
CA LYS A 470 -4.93 -10.09 20.55
C LYS A 470 -4.09 -9.78 19.31
N PRO A 471 -2.81 -10.20 19.30
CA PRO A 471 -1.89 -9.89 18.22
C PRO A 471 -2.26 -10.54 16.89
N ASP A 472 -2.93 -11.70 16.91
CA ASP A 472 -3.32 -12.47 15.72
C ASP A 472 -4.84 -12.61 15.58
N LYS A 473 -5.57 -11.50 15.70
CA LYS A 473 -7.04 -11.49 15.56
C LYS A 473 -7.55 -11.93 14.18
N PHE A 474 -6.71 -11.83 13.15
CA PHE A 474 -7.02 -12.29 11.80
C PHE A 474 -6.70 -13.78 11.60
N GLY A 475 -5.73 -14.33 12.35
CA GLY A 475 -5.28 -15.73 12.21
C GLY A 475 -4.15 -15.92 11.19
N ILE A 476 -3.57 -14.84 10.66
CA ILE A 476 -2.49 -14.88 9.67
C ILE A 476 -1.22 -15.51 10.24
N TRP A 477 -0.88 -15.22 11.50
CA TRP A 477 0.36 -15.75 12.09
C TRP A 477 0.23 -17.21 12.43
N LYS A 478 -0.90 -17.61 13.01
CA LYS A 478 -1.21 -19.01 13.26
C LYS A 478 -1.11 -19.83 11.98
N PHE A 479 -1.72 -19.36 10.90
CA PHE A 479 -1.61 -20.03 9.60
C PHE A 479 -0.16 -20.17 9.13
N LEU A 480 0.59 -19.06 9.11
CA LEU A 480 1.96 -19.07 8.64
C LEU A 480 2.82 -20.03 9.46
N ILE A 481 2.65 -20.04 10.78
CA ILE A 481 3.40 -20.92 11.68
C ILE A 481 3.01 -22.38 11.45
N ASP A 482 1.73 -22.69 11.36
CA ASP A 482 1.25 -24.06 11.14
C ASP A 482 1.83 -24.64 9.82
N GLU A 483 1.84 -23.86 8.74
CA GLU A 483 2.43 -24.24 7.44
C GLU A 483 3.97 -24.37 7.48
N LEU A 484 4.65 -23.49 8.23
CA LEU A 484 6.12 -23.54 8.38
C LEU A 484 6.56 -24.73 9.24
N VAL A 485 5.80 -25.08 10.29
CA VAL A 485 6.04 -26.26 11.13
C VAL A 485 5.83 -27.53 10.32
N ASP A 486 4.74 -27.60 9.54
CA ASP A 486 4.49 -28.72 8.63
C ASP A 486 5.63 -28.89 7.62
N SER A 487 6.04 -27.79 6.97
CA SER A 487 7.15 -27.79 6.01
C SER A 487 8.48 -28.21 6.63
N GLU A 488 8.79 -27.73 7.84
CA GLU A 488 10.01 -28.11 8.58
C GLU A 488 10.03 -29.61 8.95
N SER A 489 8.85 -30.20 9.24
CA SER A 489 8.70 -31.62 9.54
C SER A 489 8.90 -32.52 8.32
N HIS A 490 8.54 -32.02 7.13
CA HIS A 490 8.71 -32.70 5.84
C HIS A 490 10.05 -32.36 5.15
N GLY A 491 10.88 -31.50 5.75
CA GLY A 491 12.14 -31.06 5.15
C GLY A 491 11.97 -30.21 3.89
N GLN A 492 10.81 -29.56 3.73
CA GLN A 492 10.50 -28.72 2.59
C GLN A 492 11.08 -27.31 2.73
N ARG A 493 11.37 -26.70 1.57
CA ARG A 493 11.76 -25.29 1.47
C ARG A 493 10.52 -24.44 1.23
N VAL A 494 10.54 -23.21 1.74
CA VAL A 494 9.40 -22.30 1.72
C VAL A 494 9.77 -20.95 1.11
N TRP A 495 8.94 -20.47 0.20
CA TRP A 495 8.88 -19.07 -0.23
C TRP A 495 7.65 -18.40 0.35
N ILE A 496 7.84 -17.21 0.91
CA ILE A 496 6.75 -16.39 1.41
C ILE A 496 6.57 -15.21 0.47
N LEU A 497 5.35 -15.01 -0.01
CA LEU A 497 4.94 -13.92 -0.88
C LEU A 497 3.94 -13.07 -0.12
N ALA A 498 4.10 -11.75 -0.15
CA ALA A 498 3.07 -10.80 0.28
C ALA A 498 3.22 -9.52 -0.52
N HIS A 499 2.26 -8.60 -0.47
CA HIS A 499 2.42 -7.32 -1.17
C HIS A 499 3.30 -6.35 -0.36
N ILE A 500 2.90 -6.02 0.88
CA ILE A 500 3.58 -5.03 1.71
C ILE A 500 4.78 -5.67 2.44
N PRO A 501 6.00 -5.14 2.29
CA PRO A 501 7.16 -5.57 3.07
C PRO A 501 6.95 -5.30 4.56
N SER A 502 7.16 -6.31 5.41
CA SER A 502 6.93 -6.21 6.86
C SER A 502 7.82 -5.21 7.59
N ASN A 503 8.87 -4.69 6.95
CA ASN A 503 9.77 -3.69 7.50
C ASN A 503 9.47 -2.26 7.01
N ASN A 504 8.43 -2.07 6.20
CA ASN A 504 8.09 -0.76 5.68
C ASN A 504 7.52 0.17 6.76
N TYR A 505 7.57 1.48 6.54
CA TYR A 505 7.22 2.50 7.55
C TYR A 505 5.73 2.56 7.89
N ASP A 506 4.89 1.92 7.08
CA ASP A 506 3.44 1.83 7.17
C ASP A 506 2.98 0.48 7.75
N VAL A 507 3.90 -0.34 8.25
CA VAL A 507 3.59 -1.59 8.96
C VAL A 507 3.60 -1.37 10.47
N LEU A 508 2.61 -1.94 11.16
CA LEU A 508 2.51 -1.87 12.61
C LEU A 508 3.70 -2.55 13.30
N PRO A 509 4.38 -1.89 14.27
CA PRO A 509 5.60 -2.44 14.87
C PRO A 509 5.43 -3.81 15.54
N ILE A 510 4.37 -4.02 16.34
CA ILE A 510 4.12 -5.35 16.94
C ILE A 510 4.04 -6.44 15.87
N GLN A 511 3.37 -6.16 14.75
CA GLN A 511 3.19 -7.12 13.66
C GLN A 511 4.51 -7.40 12.92
N SER A 512 5.29 -6.35 12.68
CA SER A 512 6.65 -6.44 12.13
C SER A 512 7.58 -7.32 12.99
N HIS A 513 7.55 -7.11 14.31
CA HIS A 513 8.36 -7.90 15.26
C HIS A 513 7.91 -9.36 15.34
N ILE A 514 6.60 -9.65 15.30
CA ILE A 514 6.09 -11.03 15.25
C ILE A 514 6.58 -11.73 13.97
N PHE A 515 6.46 -11.08 12.81
CA PHE A 515 6.93 -11.64 11.55
C PHE A 515 8.45 -11.89 11.58
N ALA A 516 9.23 -10.94 12.10
CA ALA A 516 10.67 -11.10 12.25
C ALA A 516 11.04 -12.28 13.19
N ALA A 517 10.28 -12.49 14.27
CA ALA A 517 10.47 -13.64 15.16
C ALA A 517 10.17 -14.98 14.46
N ILE A 518 9.11 -15.05 13.67
CA ILE A 518 8.77 -16.22 12.83
C ILE A 518 9.90 -16.48 11.82
N VAL A 519 10.33 -15.45 11.09
CA VAL A 519 11.43 -15.58 10.11
C VAL A 519 12.71 -16.06 10.80
N LYS A 520 13.06 -15.52 11.97
CA LYS A 520 14.21 -15.95 12.77
C LYS A 520 14.11 -17.42 13.21
N ARG A 521 12.91 -17.89 13.56
CA ARG A 521 12.67 -19.27 13.98
C ARG A 521 12.87 -20.26 12.83
N PHE A 522 12.36 -19.98 11.64
CA PHE A 522 12.32 -20.92 10.52
C PHE A 522 13.42 -20.72 9.46
N SER A 523 14.18 -19.62 9.53
CA SER A 523 15.35 -19.39 8.67
C SER A 523 16.64 -19.90 9.33
N PRO A 524 17.65 -20.33 8.55
CA PRO A 524 17.69 -20.39 7.10
C PRO A 524 17.31 -21.77 6.54
N TYR A 525 16.83 -22.72 7.35
CA TYR A 525 16.59 -24.10 6.93
C TYR A 525 15.26 -24.29 6.18
N THR A 526 14.17 -23.70 6.65
CA THR A 526 12.85 -23.86 6.05
C THR A 526 12.55 -22.72 5.08
N ILE A 527 12.68 -21.47 5.55
CA ILE A 527 12.46 -20.29 4.70
C ILE A 527 13.69 -20.06 3.80
N ALA A 528 13.46 -20.03 2.48
CA ALA A 528 14.49 -19.76 1.49
C ALA A 528 14.51 -18.29 1.07
N ASN A 529 13.36 -17.71 0.71
CA ASN A 529 13.24 -16.33 0.24
C ASN A 529 11.89 -15.72 0.63
N LEU A 530 11.88 -14.38 0.74
CA LEU A 530 10.69 -13.56 0.96
C LEU A 530 10.54 -12.61 -0.25
N PHE A 531 9.34 -12.49 -0.82
CA PHE A 531 9.08 -11.65 -1.98
C PHE A 531 7.93 -10.67 -1.71
N PHE A 532 8.16 -9.40 -2.06
CA PHE A 532 7.26 -8.28 -1.82
C PHE A 532 7.19 -7.31 -3.00
N GLY A 533 6.22 -6.40 -2.97
CA GLY A 533 6.01 -5.28 -3.90
C GLY A 533 5.80 -3.96 -3.14
N HIS A 534 4.74 -3.21 -3.45
CA HIS A 534 4.20 -2.06 -2.70
C HIS A 534 5.03 -0.77 -2.75
N THR A 535 6.35 -0.84 -2.59
CA THR A 535 7.18 0.37 -2.51
C THR A 535 7.47 0.99 -3.88
N HIS A 536 7.09 0.28 -4.95
CA HIS A 536 7.36 0.57 -6.37
C HIS A 536 8.85 0.64 -6.71
N ARG A 537 9.72 0.28 -5.77
CA ARG A 537 11.16 0.48 -5.83
C ARG A 537 11.86 -0.86 -5.80
N THR A 538 12.99 -0.93 -6.50
CA THR A 538 13.87 -2.07 -6.37
C THR A 538 14.59 -2.02 -5.02
N GLN A 539 14.17 -2.84 -4.06
CA GLN A 539 14.76 -2.89 -2.72
C GLN A 539 15.04 -4.32 -2.26
N TYR A 540 15.87 -4.43 -1.22
CA TYR A 540 16.11 -5.65 -0.48
C TYR A 540 16.28 -5.30 1.00
N SER A 541 16.02 -6.27 1.87
CA SER A 541 16.36 -6.19 3.29
C SER A 541 16.86 -7.56 3.76
N VAL A 542 17.82 -7.55 4.68
CA VAL A 542 18.42 -8.77 5.24
C VAL A 542 17.87 -8.96 6.64
N TYR A 543 17.35 -10.16 6.92
CA TYR A 543 16.92 -10.54 8.26
C TYR A 543 18.09 -11.11 9.04
N TYR A 544 18.21 -10.71 10.31
CA TYR A 544 19.32 -11.11 11.18
C TYR A 544 18.83 -11.95 12.38
N SER A 545 19.73 -12.76 12.92
CA SER A 545 19.51 -13.58 14.11
C SER A 545 19.47 -12.74 15.40
N THR A 546 20.12 -11.60 15.39
CA THR A 546 20.13 -10.58 16.43
C THR A 546 19.73 -9.23 15.85
N ASN A 547 19.44 -8.26 16.71
CA ASN A 547 19.17 -6.88 16.27
C ASN A 547 20.45 -6.14 15.83
N ASP A 548 21.62 -6.80 15.92
CA ASP A 548 22.89 -6.23 15.49
C ASP A 548 23.14 -6.52 14.00
N THR A 549 22.69 -5.59 13.14
CA THR A 549 22.84 -5.69 11.68
C THR A 549 24.27 -5.48 11.19
N SER A 550 25.25 -5.28 12.08
CA SER A 550 26.67 -5.14 11.72
C SER A 550 27.39 -6.48 11.54
N LYS A 551 26.80 -7.57 12.02
CA LYS A 551 27.39 -8.92 12.03
C LYS A 551 26.93 -9.75 10.86
N ILE A 552 27.88 -10.20 10.05
CA ILE A 552 27.62 -11.06 8.89
C ILE A 552 27.15 -12.45 9.30
N GLU A 553 27.68 -12.97 10.42
CA GLU A 553 27.35 -14.29 10.96
C GLU A 553 25.88 -14.41 11.38
N ASP A 554 25.22 -13.27 11.64
CA ASP A 554 23.82 -13.21 12.02
C ASP A 554 22.88 -13.11 10.81
N ALA A 555 23.38 -12.93 9.59
CA ALA A 555 22.52 -12.82 8.40
C ALA A 555 21.82 -14.16 8.07
N LEU A 556 20.49 -14.17 8.11
CA LEU A 556 19.67 -15.38 7.95
C LEU A 556 19.13 -15.53 6.52
N THR A 557 18.31 -14.57 6.07
CA THR A 557 17.64 -14.61 4.77
C THR A 557 17.46 -13.21 4.20
N VAL A 558 17.09 -13.13 2.93
CA VAL A 558 16.87 -11.88 2.20
C VAL A 558 15.41 -11.77 1.79
N SER A 559 14.90 -10.55 1.90
CA SER A 559 13.64 -10.13 1.30
C SER A 559 13.89 -9.36 0.02
N TRP A 560 13.09 -9.65 -1.00
CA TRP A 560 13.17 -9.05 -2.32
C TRP A 560 11.93 -8.21 -2.57
N VAL A 561 12.12 -6.92 -2.81
CA VAL A 561 11.04 -6.02 -3.20
C VAL A 561 11.14 -5.76 -4.70
N ASN A 562 10.07 -6.07 -5.42
CA ASN A 562 10.00 -5.89 -6.87
C ASN A 562 9.78 -4.42 -7.24
N PRO A 563 10.34 -3.95 -8.36
CA PRO A 563 9.88 -2.71 -8.97
C PRO A 563 8.43 -2.82 -9.47
N SER A 564 7.79 -1.66 -9.61
CA SER A 564 6.47 -1.54 -10.22
C SER A 564 6.52 -1.46 -11.75
N VAL A 565 5.46 -1.96 -12.38
CA VAL A 565 5.16 -1.66 -13.80
C VAL A 565 4.62 -0.23 -13.93
N THR A 566 3.84 0.26 -12.96
CA THR A 566 3.37 1.65 -12.97
C THR A 566 4.55 2.64 -12.91
N PRO A 567 4.52 3.74 -13.69
CA PRO A 567 5.44 4.86 -13.51
C PRO A 567 5.23 5.63 -12.21
N TYR A 568 4.08 5.46 -11.57
CA TYR A 568 3.68 6.22 -10.38
C TYR A 568 4.61 5.93 -9.19
N THR A 569 5.27 6.90 -8.56
CA THR A 569 5.59 8.24 -9.09
C THR A 569 7.06 8.31 -9.47
N ASN A 570 7.32 8.86 -10.64
CA ASN A 570 8.65 9.21 -11.13
C ASN A 570 9.56 8.03 -11.44
N PHE A 571 9.00 6.84 -11.67
CA PHE A 571 9.75 5.65 -12.05
C PHE A 571 9.61 5.35 -13.53
N ASN A 572 10.61 4.69 -14.10
CA ASN A 572 10.42 3.97 -15.36
C ASN A 572 9.65 2.66 -15.07
N PRO A 573 8.83 2.14 -15.99
CA PRO A 573 8.22 0.81 -15.84
C PRO A 573 9.28 -0.29 -15.74
N GLY A 574 9.07 -1.27 -14.87
CA GLY A 574 10.03 -2.37 -14.68
C GLY A 574 9.44 -3.66 -14.14
N PHE A 575 10.18 -4.75 -14.31
CA PHE A 575 9.93 -6.04 -13.68
C PHE A 575 11.25 -6.80 -13.51
N ARG A 576 11.19 -7.99 -12.90
CA ARG A 576 12.38 -8.81 -12.64
C ARG A 576 12.11 -10.28 -12.94
N TYR A 577 13.15 -11.02 -13.30
CA TYR A 577 13.15 -12.46 -13.11
C TYR A 577 14.34 -12.92 -12.26
N TYR A 578 14.21 -14.10 -11.69
CA TYR A 578 15.19 -14.75 -10.86
C TYR A 578 15.67 -16.04 -11.50
N GLU A 579 16.97 -16.27 -11.42
CA GLU A 579 17.57 -17.59 -11.62
C GLU A 579 17.65 -18.28 -10.25
N VAL A 580 17.11 -19.48 -10.16
CA VAL A 580 16.84 -20.19 -8.89
C VAL A 580 17.54 -21.53 -8.90
N GLU A 581 18.20 -21.90 -7.79
CA GLU A 581 18.80 -23.22 -7.62
C GLU A 581 17.74 -24.32 -7.50
N ASN A 582 17.93 -25.44 -8.19
CA ASN A 582 16.95 -26.51 -8.30
C ASN A 582 16.55 -27.15 -6.95
N GLU A 583 17.50 -27.50 -6.07
CA GLU A 583 17.19 -28.20 -4.81
C GLU A 583 17.00 -27.24 -3.63
N SER A 584 17.82 -26.18 -3.54
CA SER A 584 17.76 -25.26 -2.40
C SER A 584 16.67 -24.19 -2.49
N PHE A 585 16.18 -23.93 -3.70
CA PHE A 585 15.26 -22.84 -4.03
C PHE A 585 15.78 -21.47 -3.60
N ASN A 586 17.11 -21.30 -3.50
CA ASN A 586 17.73 -20.01 -3.27
C ASN A 586 17.90 -19.25 -4.59
N ILE A 587 17.86 -17.93 -4.52
CA ILE A 587 18.10 -17.09 -5.69
C ILE A 587 19.59 -17.10 -6.01
N ARG A 588 19.93 -17.63 -7.18
CA ARG A 588 21.29 -17.62 -7.72
C ARG A 588 21.61 -16.30 -8.38
N ASN A 589 20.68 -15.69 -9.10
CA ASN A 589 20.86 -14.33 -9.61
C ASN A 589 19.51 -13.65 -9.83
N SER A 590 19.52 -12.33 -9.92
CA SER A 590 18.35 -11.55 -10.30
C SER A 590 18.68 -10.60 -11.44
N PHE A 591 17.74 -10.50 -12.38
CA PHE A 591 17.85 -9.70 -13.59
C PHE A 591 16.67 -8.74 -13.65
N SER A 592 16.95 -7.44 -13.57
CA SER A 592 15.91 -6.40 -13.60
C SER A 592 15.82 -5.82 -15.02
N TYR A 593 14.60 -5.65 -15.52
CA TYR A 593 14.31 -5.09 -16.84
C TYR A 593 13.48 -3.83 -16.70
N TYR A 594 13.72 -2.88 -17.61
CA TYR A 594 12.99 -1.63 -17.66
C TYR A 594 13.00 -1.07 -19.09
N PHE A 595 12.22 -0.04 -19.35
CA PHE A 595 12.41 0.81 -20.52
C PHE A 595 12.35 2.29 -20.13
N ASP A 596 12.95 3.13 -20.97
CA ASP A 596 13.00 4.57 -20.76
C ASP A 596 11.64 5.21 -21.11
N LEU A 597 10.83 5.59 -20.11
CA LEU A 597 9.51 6.17 -20.34
C LEU A 597 9.60 7.52 -21.07
N ASN A 598 10.57 8.35 -20.70
CA ASN A 598 10.83 9.61 -21.40
C ASN A 598 11.17 9.41 -22.89
N GLY A 599 11.80 8.29 -23.25
CA GLY A 599 12.09 7.94 -24.63
C GLY A 599 10.81 7.73 -25.46
N THR A 600 9.72 7.27 -24.83
CA THR A 600 8.43 7.09 -25.52
C THR A 600 7.73 8.40 -25.84
N PHE A 601 8.09 9.49 -25.16
CA PHE A 601 7.45 10.79 -25.36
C PHE A 601 7.75 11.36 -26.75
N THR A 602 8.85 10.96 -27.40
CA THR A 602 9.22 11.45 -28.74
C THR A 602 9.61 10.38 -29.75
N ASN A 603 9.31 9.11 -29.47
CA ASN A 603 9.69 7.99 -30.34
C ASN A 603 8.78 7.82 -31.58
N SER A 604 8.00 8.83 -31.96
CA SER A 604 7.00 8.73 -33.04
C SER A 604 6.01 7.58 -32.85
N GLY A 605 5.60 7.30 -31.60
CA GLY A 605 4.60 6.25 -31.29
C GLY A 605 5.06 4.83 -31.57
N ASN A 606 6.37 4.59 -31.70
CA ASN A 606 6.91 3.25 -31.85
C ASN A 606 6.78 2.45 -30.54
N GLU A 607 6.83 1.12 -30.65
CA GLU A 607 6.87 0.24 -29.48
C GLU A 607 8.15 0.50 -28.65
N PRO A 608 8.07 0.66 -27.31
CA PRO A 608 9.24 0.83 -26.47
C PRO A 608 10.08 -0.45 -26.44
N THR A 609 11.39 -0.29 -26.40
CA THR A 609 12.34 -1.39 -26.29
C THR A 609 12.74 -1.60 -24.84
N TRP A 610 12.42 -2.77 -24.29
CA TRP A 610 12.86 -3.17 -22.96
C TRP A 610 14.34 -3.54 -22.96
N LYS A 611 15.03 -3.13 -21.90
CA LYS A 611 16.47 -3.33 -21.73
C LYS A 611 16.72 -4.04 -20.42
N LEU A 612 17.72 -4.91 -20.41
CA LEU A 612 18.28 -5.41 -19.16
C LEU A 612 18.91 -4.23 -18.42
N GLU A 613 18.36 -3.87 -17.27
CA GLU A 613 18.90 -2.84 -16.42
C GLU A 613 20.21 -3.31 -15.80
N TYR A 614 20.13 -4.40 -15.03
CA TYR A 614 21.26 -4.93 -14.31
C TYR A 614 21.06 -6.38 -13.84
N SER A 615 22.17 -7.09 -13.75
CA SER A 615 22.34 -8.34 -13.01
C SER A 615 22.86 -8.00 -11.60
N ALA A 616 22.19 -8.47 -10.55
CA ALA A 616 22.58 -8.14 -9.17
C ALA A 616 24.01 -8.58 -8.85
N ARG A 617 24.39 -9.77 -9.32
CA ARG A 617 25.74 -10.31 -9.15
C ARG A 617 26.80 -9.41 -9.79
N GLU A 618 26.63 -9.07 -11.06
CA GLU A 618 27.60 -8.25 -11.81
C GLU A 618 27.68 -6.81 -11.27
N SER A 619 26.55 -6.29 -10.79
CA SER A 619 26.46 -4.90 -10.33
C SER A 619 27.08 -4.69 -8.97
N TYR A 620 26.86 -5.60 -8.03
CA TYR A 620 27.34 -5.43 -6.65
C TYR A 620 28.66 -6.15 -6.38
N ASP A 621 29.01 -7.15 -7.18
CA ASP A 621 30.33 -7.80 -7.15
C ASP A 621 31.03 -7.74 -8.53
N PRO A 622 31.47 -6.54 -8.97
CA PRO A 622 32.13 -6.38 -10.27
C PRO A 622 33.49 -7.08 -10.35
N LYS A 623 34.08 -7.46 -9.21
CA LYS A 623 35.35 -8.20 -9.15
C LYS A 623 35.16 -9.71 -9.24
N GLY A 624 33.93 -10.20 -9.10
CA GLY A 624 33.60 -11.62 -9.11
C GLY A 624 34.26 -12.39 -7.97
N THR A 625 34.39 -11.77 -6.79
CA THR A 625 34.97 -12.43 -5.61
C THR A 625 34.02 -13.40 -4.93
N TRP A 626 32.70 -13.24 -5.14
CA TRP A 626 31.70 -14.19 -4.69
C TRP A 626 31.66 -15.41 -5.63
N PRO A 627 31.56 -16.65 -5.10
CA PRO A 627 31.57 -17.84 -5.94
C PRO A 627 30.43 -17.84 -6.98
N LYS A 628 30.76 -18.21 -8.22
CA LYS A 628 29.81 -18.17 -9.36
C LYS A 628 28.57 -19.04 -9.18
N ASP A 629 28.72 -20.14 -8.44
CA ASP A 629 27.66 -21.11 -8.16
C ASP A 629 27.02 -20.91 -6.77
N ALA A 630 27.41 -19.87 -6.02
CA ALA A 630 26.84 -19.61 -4.70
C ALA A 630 25.65 -18.66 -4.76
N PRO A 631 24.57 -18.90 -3.99
CA PRO A 631 23.36 -18.09 -4.04
C PRO A 631 23.58 -16.67 -3.50
N LEU A 632 22.72 -15.73 -3.91
CA LEU A 632 22.66 -14.35 -3.38
C LEU A 632 21.92 -14.35 -2.03
N ASN A 633 22.48 -15.05 -1.05
CA ASN A 633 21.92 -15.17 0.30
C ASN A 633 22.16 -13.91 1.16
N GLY A 634 21.71 -13.95 2.42
CA GLY A 634 21.86 -12.82 3.35
C GLY A 634 23.32 -12.34 3.52
N THR A 635 24.31 -13.24 3.45
CA THR A 635 25.73 -12.86 3.62
C THR A 635 26.30 -12.15 2.39
N PHE A 636 25.83 -12.47 1.17
CA PHE A 636 26.12 -11.68 -0.03
C PHE A 636 25.57 -10.25 0.11
N TRP A 637 24.28 -10.11 0.40
CA TRP A 637 23.62 -8.80 0.49
C TRP A 637 24.17 -7.93 1.63
N HIS A 638 24.54 -8.56 2.75
CA HIS A 638 25.24 -7.88 3.83
C HIS A 638 26.61 -7.34 3.37
N SER A 639 27.43 -8.19 2.76
CA SER A 639 28.84 -7.89 2.44
C SER A 639 29.03 -6.92 1.29
N TYR A 640 28.24 -7.08 0.23
CA TYR A 640 28.43 -6.36 -1.03
C TYR A 640 27.51 -5.16 -1.21
N VAL A 641 26.47 -5.04 -0.36
CA VAL A 641 25.48 -3.97 -0.54
C VAL A 641 25.18 -3.24 0.76
N SER A 642 24.71 -3.93 1.80
CA SER A 642 24.35 -3.30 3.08
C SER A 642 25.53 -2.56 3.71
N LYS A 643 26.71 -3.20 3.77
CA LYS A 643 27.94 -2.58 4.31
C LYS A 643 28.36 -1.31 3.56
N TYR A 644 28.16 -1.27 2.24
CA TYR A 644 28.51 -0.11 1.43
C TYR A 644 27.47 1.01 1.57
N LEU A 645 26.18 0.68 1.68
CA LEU A 645 25.15 1.67 1.99
C LEU A 645 25.36 2.29 3.36
N TRP A 646 25.67 1.50 4.39
CA TRP A 646 25.97 2.00 5.74
C TRP A 646 27.20 2.92 5.79
N ASN A 647 28.11 2.82 4.82
CA ASN A 647 29.17 3.80 4.67
C ASN A 647 28.64 5.09 4.03
N THR A 648 28.17 6.02 4.87
CA THR A 648 27.60 7.31 4.44
C THR A 648 28.60 8.24 3.72
N THR A 649 29.90 7.90 3.72
CA THR A 649 30.91 8.62 2.94
C THR A 649 30.97 8.19 1.47
N ASP A 650 30.45 7.01 1.13
CA ASP A 650 30.43 6.49 -0.24
C ASP A 650 29.14 6.94 -0.96
N THR A 651 29.10 8.21 -1.34
CA THR A 651 27.95 8.78 -2.06
C THR A 651 27.80 8.19 -3.47
N HIS A 652 28.88 7.68 -4.07
CA HIS A 652 28.86 7.06 -5.39
C HIS A 652 28.12 5.72 -5.36
N PHE A 653 28.39 4.86 -4.38
CA PHE A 653 27.66 3.61 -4.22
C PHE A 653 26.18 3.87 -3.92
N ASN A 654 25.89 4.85 -3.05
CA ASN A 654 24.52 5.28 -2.76
C ASN A 654 23.80 5.77 -4.03
N GLN A 655 24.45 6.57 -4.88
CA GLN A 655 23.87 7.01 -6.15
C GLN A 655 23.64 5.84 -7.11
N LYS A 656 24.60 4.91 -7.24
CA LYS A 656 24.42 3.72 -8.08
C LYS A 656 23.22 2.90 -7.62
N PHE A 657 23.08 2.69 -6.32
CA PHE A 657 21.95 1.96 -5.76
C PHE A 657 20.63 2.70 -5.99
N MET A 658 20.63 4.03 -5.81
CA MET A 658 19.47 4.90 -6.06
C MET A 658 19.01 4.85 -7.53
N ASN A 659 19.95 4.87 -8.47
CA ASN A 659 19.65 4.78 -9.90
C ASN A 659 18.96 3.45 -10.24
N ASN A 660 19.49 2.34 -9.72
CA ASN A 660 18.87 1.02 -9.90
C ASN A 660 17.48 0.93 -9.24
N LYS A 661 17.34 1.62 -8.10
CA LYS A 661 16.09 1.69 -7.36
C LYS A 661 14.98 2.41 -8.14
N TYR A 662 15.35 3.46 -8.86
CA TYR A 662 14.47 4.28 -9.70
C TYR A 662 14.41 3.85 -11.17
N ARG A 663 15.05 2.72 -11.52
CA ARG A 663 15.08 2.15 -12.88
C ARG A 663 15.66 3.13 -13.90
N GLN A 664 16.75 3.80 -13.52
CA GLN A 664 17.42 4.85 -14.30
C GLN A 664 16.51 6.03 -14.69
N SER A 665 15.43 6.27 -13.93
CA SER A 665 14.54 7.40 -14.19
C SER A 665 15.32 8.73 -14.20
N PRO A 666 15.04 9.66 -15.13
CA PRO A 666 15.64 10.99 -15.13
C PRO A 666 15.28 11.81 -13.88
N LEU A 667 14.27 11.38 -13.13
CA LEU A 667 13.81 12.00 -11.89
C LEU A 667 14.43 11.37 -10.63
N THR A 668 15.46 10.53 -10.80
CA THR A 668 16.22 9.97 -9.68
C THR A 668 16.88 11.09 -8.87
N PRO A 669 16.68 11.12 -7.53
CA PRO A 669 17.35 12.09 -6.67
C PRO A 669 18.88 12.01 -6.75
N ASN A 670 19.54 13.16 -6.67
CA ASN A 670 20.99 13.21 -6.51
C ASN A 670 21.35 12.97 -5.04
N CYS A 671 22.11 11.91 -4.79
CA CYS A 671 22.55 11.50 -3.47
C CYS A 671 23.74 12.28 -2.94
N THR A 672 24.38 13.12 -3.75
CA THR A 672 25.50 13.95 -3.31
C THR A 672 25.05 15.40 -3.19
N THR A 673 25.08 15.93 -1.97
CA THR A 673 24.83 17.35 -1.70
C THR A 673 25.97 18.23 -2.20
N ALA A 674 25.74 19.54 -2.31
CA ALA A 674 26.77 20.52 -2.69
C ALA A 674 28.00 20.54 -1.75
N LYS A 675 27.90 19.94 -0.55
CA LYS A 675 29.00 19.80 0.42
C LYS A 675 29.70 18.43 0.33
N ASN A 676 29.45 17.64 -0.73
CA ASN A 676 29.94 16.28 -0.90
C ASN A 676 29.55 15.32 0.24
N ALA A 677 28.40 15.57 0.88
CA ALA A 677 27.81 14.68 1.87
C ALA A 677 26.61 13.93 1.27
N LEU A 678 26.28 12.77 1.83
CA LEU A 678 25.09 12.00 1.46
C LEU A 678 23.82 12.81 1.73
N ASP A 679 22.94 12.90 0.74
CA ASP A 679 21.66 13.58 0.85
C ASP A 679 20.67 12.80 1.74
N ASN A 680 19.89 13.53 2.55
CA ASN A 680 18.95 12.93 3.49
C ASN A 680 17.86 12.11 2.80
N LYS A 681 17.40 12.50 1.60
CA LYS A 681 16.42 11.71 0.85
C LYS A 681 17.01 10.38 0.43
N CYS A 682 18.25 10.38 -0.06
CA CYS A 682 18.93 9.13 -0.40
C CYS A 682 19.24 8.28 0.84
N PHE A 683 19.67 8.88 1.95
CA PHE A 683 19.88 8.14 3.19
C PHE A 683 18.59 7.49 3.67
N ASN A 684 17.49 8.24 3.75
CA ASN A 684 16.20 7.71 4.20
C ASN A 684 15.71 6.59 3.30
N ASP A 685 15.83 6.75 1.98
CA ASP A 685 15.27 5.79 1.03
C ASP A 685 16.17 4.54 0.88
N ASN A 686 17.50 4.67 0.97
CA ASN A 686 18.43 3.54 0.84
C ASN A 686 18.73 2.86 2.18
N ASN A 687 19.12 3.63 3.20
CA ASN A 687 19.66 3.10 4.45
C ASN A 687 18.56 2.67 5.41
N CYS A 688 17.52 3.48 5.61
CA CYS A 688 16.50 3.15 6.61
C CYS A 688 15.69 1.90 6.26
N PHE A 689 15.53 1.60 4.96
CA PHE A 689 14.89 0.37 4.51
C PHE A 689 15.73 -0.90 4.78
N LEU A 690 17.02 -0.77 5.09
CA LEU A 690 17.86 -1.94 5.45
C LEU A 690 17.50 -2.50 6.83
N TYR A 691 16.85 -1.72 7.69
CA TYR A 691 16.28 -2.25 8.91
C TYR A 691 15.14 -3.21 8.57
N PHE A 692 15.15 -4.40 9.19
CA PHE A 692 14.14 -5.43 8.96
C PHE A 692 12.92 -5.30 9.90
N LEU A 693 12.95 -4.31 10.81
CA LEU A 693 11.85 -3.95 11.71
C LEU A 693 11.27 -2.59 11.30
N SER A 694 9.95 -2.45 11.32
CA SER A 694 9.28 -1.24 10.85
C SER A 694 9.54 -0.02 11.74
N ASP A 695 9.61 -0.19 13.06
CA ASP A 695 9.90 0.89 14.00
C ASP A 695 11.34 1.41 13.87
N ASP A 696 12.31 0.53 13.62
CA ASP A 696 13.69 0.94 13.33
C ASP A 696 13.77 1.74 12.03
N ASN A 697 13.08 1.31 10.97
CA ASN A 697 12.97 2.06 9.72
C ASN A 697 12.32 3.45 9.96
N ILE A 698 11.17 3.49 10.67
CA ILE A 698 10.48 4.73 11.01
C ILE A 698 11.37 5.68 11.82
N ASN A 699 12.10 5.15 12.80
CA ASN A 699 12.98 5.96 13.65
C ASN A 699 14.20 6.47 12.88
N CYS A 700 14.80 5.64 12.01
CA CYS A 700 15.88 6.06 11.13
C CYS A 700 15.47 7.22 10.21
N GLN A 701 14.27 7.20 9.64
CA GLN A 701 13.80 8.26 8.75
C GLN A 701 13.61 9.61 9.45
N LYS A 702 13.51 9.64 10.79
CA LYS A 702 13.34 10.86 11.60
C LYS A 702 14.64 11.61 11.89
N GLY A 703 15.80 10.98 11.66
CA GLY A 703 17.12 11.52 11.96
C GLY A 703 17.58 11.16 13.37
#